data_AF-A0A1F9MUQ1-F1
#
_entry.id   AF-A0A1F9MUQ1-F1
#
_cell.length_a   1.000
_cell.length_b   1.000
_cell.length_c   1.000
_cell.angle_alpha   90.00
_cell.angle_beta   90.00
_cell.angle_gamma   90.00
#
_symmetry.space_group_name_H-M   'P 1'
#
loop_
_entity.id
_entity.type
_entity.pdbx_description
1 polymer ?
#
loop_
_entity_poly.entity_id
_entity_poly.type
_entity_poly.pdbx_seq_one_letter_code
_entity_poly.pdbx_strand_id
1 'polypeptide(L)'
;QLFAPRKQRVTVHLKNHEGVDVSTGCRIDEYGSFKGTLDVPESLETGVVQLIADMDDNEYQSEARVQAYVKPTFYLELDTEQDSIKPGDTIVAKVKARRYAGGVPDNTRYEVFLYRTIATTPAWVDDAGMGGEGSIVTYGSTSTTEGQLTVPIRLYSSSEQRSESDPSFEHYDPWSSAPMFDAKGEAAISVRVPELSEEDASARTPFKYTLTVRAQDPEGSTASTSQPFFHSECAVLGQLSSNKPFVLKNGDATFSVRAVTLAGRPFGETGGEVDFVLLDADGDESSKGIQKITTNADGVWRVSWPTDGIGAVLARVTLRDRENQAWHGETRLLVIGTEGEAVVRVPILTTEALPKPLEPGEQAQLVALLPDGWGPGGNNGGPVWITLSGNALYETELVQVRGTTLVYDFAIEKRFGSAVYASVAYPTATGRWDERVVAFRVIPKQRTLQVNVEPKNEEALPNGKQSIRVKVTDHTGKGVAAQVSVGVVDKAVYAIQQEFRPNILSFFYPLVRNNIANFYSAEFQGYGYGEYLARLRGRIRDHEFAAVKPPQIERKDEDTAYWNPSVVTDASGAATVNFKLPGNQTLWVITAVAADASGRFGEGTAEFASRGKLFVAASLPQFLRQGDEVTGTIRVANNKGKRPRTVSLGLDGQNGVSGSGTFAGLAIAAKSERVLSVQFKAEAVGNAKVALRVESDDGVRTDLRSLPVRPAAIEQLIVSERQGGGSVELEVPEKATLTNVELNLMPTTVAAALASVRGLLNYPYGCLEQLIATTVPNIAVYRTLKEVGSFGKLDPESQALLEEAYSRSIFGLTRIKNLAVKSGGYTWFSGYSEPTVPLTLIAVDGLTYAVEAGLVAKNDEGLQAAAEYLARQEGLPATLDVTRTYVLARLQGSKHAARARTAIASASGKDMYAAALTVLAAEHAGIIQEPQVAAKVQELAAVSASNITKVADYRFGDAFWRYPLGRVGLTAIVTHAASYGTIDKDAARSRFVAAMGGAAELSTFDRSTALLHSLWLLKDDAKSMQQMPAPKVTAHGVGEVALRPRGTGMVANLPASVLRVDLGTFEGAAILSATALVPLEQVKAEEKGMSVKRSYWLLRPDGREPIEDGATVAQGQYVFVEIEFDAHDGEKYRTLRSAYYVLEDGVPAGFEPVIEDKKFRSPPYDLPLRHEALKYRSLNPERAVFFFDEPAWWSRSPRSVGYVMRAQYAGDFSTPPAKLTDMYSPEIYAQTAATRLKIAASK
;
A
#
# COMPACT_ATOMS: atom_id res chain seq x y z
N GLN A 1 -34.65 28.00 7.32
CA GLN A 1 -33.34 27.32 7.37
C GLN A 1 -33.60 25.82 7.23
N LEU A 2 -33.35 25.24 6.06
CA LEU A 2 -33.68 23.82 5.75
C LEU A 2 -32.53 22.86 6.09
N PHE A 3 -31.35 23.38 6.38
CA PHE A 3 -30.19 22.65 6.87
C PHE A 3 -29.59 23.49 8.00
N ALA A 4 -29.57 22.95 9.20
CA ALA A 4 -28.79 23.47 10.31
C ALA A 4 -27.98 22.26 10.80
N PRO A 5 -26.69 22.14 10.41
CA PRO A 5 -25.90 20.98 10.77
C PRO A 5 -25.88 20.83 12.29
N ARG A 6 -26.18 19.63 12.78
CA ARG A 6 -26.07 19.35 14.21
C ARG A 6 -24.59 19.42 14.57
N LYS A 7 -24.24 20.27 15.55
CA LYS A 7 -22.86 20.36 16.05
C LYS A 7 -22.48 19.05 16.76
N GLN A 8 -21.99 18.08 16.00
CA GLN A 8 -21.66 16.74 16.46
C GLN A 8 -20.16 16.46 16.35
N ARG A 9 -19.72 15.42 17.05
CA ARG A 9 -18.37 14.86 16.89
C ARG A 9 -18.39 13.87 15.73
N VAL A 10 -17.34 13.91 14.92
CA VAL A 10 -17.04 12.93 13.87
C VAL A 10 -15.74 12.27 14.28
N THR A 11 -15.67 10.95 14.25
CA THR A 11 -14.39 10.24 14.41
C THR A 11 -13.92 9.83 13.04
N VAL A 12 -12.71 10.21 12.66
CA VAL A 12 -12.11 9.86 11.38
C VAL A 12 -11.02 8.84 11.63
N HIS A 13 -11.08 7.71 10.94
CA HIS A 13 -10.15 6.59 11.01
C HIS A 13 -9.37 6.47 9.71
N LEU A 14 -8.11 6.08 9.82
CA LEU A 14 -7.27 5.65 8.72
C LEU A 14 -6.90 4.19 8.97
N LYS A 15 -7.41 3.29 8.13
CA LYS A 15 -7.33 1.84 8.31
C LYS A 15 -6.60 1.18 7.16
N ASN A 16 -5.55 0.41 7.42
CA ASN A 16 -4.88 -0.37 6.38
C ASN A 16 -5.51 -1.78 6.23
N HIS A 17 -5.12 -2.53 5.20
CA HIS A 17 -5.62 -3.90 4.98
C HIS A 17 -5.24 -4.89 6.09
N GLU A 18 -4.27 -4.53 6.94
CA GLU A 18 -3.80 -5.33 8.08
C GLU A 18 -4.54 -5.02 9.39
N GLY A 19 -5.48 -4.08 9.37
CA GLY A 19 -6.29 -3.70 10.54
C GLY A 19 -5.60 -2.73 11.51
N VAL A 20 -4.49 -2.09 11.11
CA VAL A 20 -3.96 -0.91 11.83
C VAL A 20 -4.96 0.23 11.63
N ASP A 21 -5.49 0.77 12.72
CA ASP A 21 -6.47 1.84 12.76
C ASP A 21 -5.93 3.01 13.58
N VAL A 22 -5.77 4.17 12.94
CA VAL A 22 -5.38 5.42 13.58
C VAL A 22 -6.53 6.40 13.43
N SER A 23 -6.98 7.01 14.53
CA SER A 23 -8.16 7.87 14.50
C SER A 23 -7.97 9.25 15.13
N THR A 24 -8.78 10.21 14.68
CA THR A 24 -8.83 11.57 15.20
C THR A 24 -10.28 12.04 15.33
N GLY A 25 -10.54 12.86 16.34
CA GLY A 25 -11.87 13.41 16.61
C GLY A 25 -12.01 14.83 16.04
N CYS A 26 -13.02 15.04 15.20
CA CYS A 26 -13.36 16.32 14.60
C CYS A 26 -14.76 16.79 15.03
N ARG A 27 -15.12 18.02 14.70
CA ARG A 27 -16.48 18.54 14.88
C ARG A 27 -16.98 19.17 13.60
N ILE A 28 -18.27 18.97 13.36
CA ILE A 28 -18.99 19.60 12.25
C ILE A 28 -19.20 21.09 12.57
N ASP A 29 -18.90 21.94 11.61
CA ASP A 29 -19.12 23.38 11.69
C ASP A 29 -20.50 23.80 11.14
N GLU A 30 -20.74 25.12 11.10
CA GLU A 30 -22.02 25.69 10.66
C GLU A 30 -22.31 25.53 9.16
N TYR A 31 -21.31 25.13 8.35
CA TYR A 31 -21.44 24.86 6.92
C TYR A 31 -21.59 23.36 6.62
N GLY A 32 -21.61 22.51 7.65
CA GLY A 32 -21.74 21.06 7.49
C GLY A 32 -20.42 20.37 7.14
N SER A 33 -19.29 21.06 7.33
CA SER A 33 -17.95 20.53 7.05
C SER A 33 -17.23 20.21 8.37
N PHE A 34 -16.23 19.34 8.31
CA PHE A 34 -15.31 19.09 9.42
C PHE A 34 -13.88 19.05 8.90
N LYS A 35 -12.92 19.30 9.79
CA LYS A 35 -11.50 19.23 9.49
C LYS A 35 -10.74 18.64 10.66
N GLY A 36 -9.65 17.96 10.34
CA GLY A 36 -8.72 17.40 11.30
C GLY A 36 -7.36 17.19 10.67
N THR A 37 -6.41 16.82 11.51
CA THR A 37 -5.09 16.36 11.11
C THR A 37 -4.85 15.04 11.82
N LEU A 38 -4.31 14.08 11.09
CA LEU A 38 -3.94 12.77 11.58
C LEU A 38 -2.49 12.55 11.15
N ASP A 39 -1.60 12.36 12.11
CA ASP A 39 -0.23 11.99 11.81
C ASP A 39 -0.20 10.51 11.43
N VAL A 40 0.36 10.21 10.25
CA VAL A 40 0.53 8.83 9.78
C VAL A 40 1.75 8.24 10.50
N PRO A 41 1.58 7.23 11.38
CA PRO A 41 2.71 6.66 12.11
C PRO A 41 3.58 5.82 11.15
N GLU A 42 4.89 5.75 11.42
CA GLU A 42 5.81 4.90 10.63
C GLU A 42 5.41 3.41 10.65
N SER A 43 4.62 2.99 11.65
CA SER A 43 4.06 1.64 11.74
C SER A 43 2.89 1.37 10.79
N LEU A 44 2.32 2.40 10.15
CA LEU A 44 1.29 2.22 9.13
C LEU A 44 2.01 1.80 7.84
N GLU A 45 1.91 0.50 7.51
CA GLU A 45 2.53 -0.02 6.28
C GLU A 45 2.02 0.75 5.04
N THR A 46 2.90 0.88 4.06
CA THR A 46 2.54 1.45 2.76
C THR A 46 1.48 0.64 2.05
N GLY A 47 0.53 1.29 1.40
CA GLY A 47 -0.52 0.65 0.65
C GLY A 47 -1.69 1.58 0.39
N VAL A 48 -2.78 1.00 -0.13
CA VAL A 48 -4.09 1.65 -0.11
C VAL A 48 -4.66 1.50 1.29
N VAL A 49 -5.09 2.62 1.86
CA VAL A 49 -5.70 2.70 3.19
C VAL A 49 -7.12 3.23 3.04
N GLN A 50 -8.02 2.73 3.87
CA GLN A 50 -9.39 3.21 3.97
C GLN A 50 -9.43 4.43 4.88
N LEU A 51 -10.02 5.53 4.40
CA LEU A 51 -10.36 6.68 5.20
C LEU A 51 -11.84 6.56 5.58
N ILE A 52 -12.12 6.41 6.86
CA ILE A 52 -13.47 6.13 7.37
C ILE A 52 -13.89 7.28 8.28
N ALA A 53 -15.09 7.83 8.10
CA ALA A 53 -15.66 8.84 8.98
C ALA A 53 -16.93 8.30 9.63
N ASP A 54 -16.91 8.16 10.96
CA ASP A 54 -18.03 7.71 11.77
C ASP A 54 -18.87 8.92 12.23
N MET A 55 -20.14 8.91 11.85
CA MET A 55 -21.10 9.97 12.17
C MET A 55 -22.52 9.40 12.30
N ASP A 56 -23.19 9.66 13.44
CA ASP A 56 -24.58 9.26 13.69
C ASP A 56 -24.86 7.76 13.43
N ASP A 57 -24.01 6.88 13.97
CA ASP A 57 -24.05 5.42 13.80
C ASP A 57 -23.90 4.94 12.34
N ASN A 58 -23.47 5.82 11.43
CA ASN A 58 -23.18 5.51 10.03
C ASN A 58 -21.68 5.66 9.74
N GLU A 59 -21.18 4.80 8.86
CA GLU A 59 -19.80 4.76 8.42
C GLU A 59 -19.69 5.28 6.98
N TYR A 60 -18.88 6.32 6.76
CA TYR A 60 -18.61 6.87 5.43
C TYR A 60 -17.17 6.57 5.03
N GLN A 61 -16.97 5.88 3.90
CA GLN A 61 -15.64 5.40 3.49
C GLN A 61 -15.13 6.10 2.23
N SER A 62 -13.82 6.29 2.17
CA SER A 62 -13.05 6.68 0.99
C SER A 62 -11.68 5.97 1.01
N GLU A 63 -10.87 6.17 -0.03
CA GLU A 63 -9.56 5.55 -0.15
C GLU A 63 -8.47 6.62 -0.23
N ALA A 64 -7.33 6.33 0.38
CA ALA A 64 -6.09 7.08 0.20
C ALA A 64 -4.95 6.09 -0.06
N ARG A 65 -3.84 6.57 -0.64
CA ARG A 65 -2.63 5.77 -0.80
C ARG A 65 -1.51 6.37 0.04
N VAL A 66 -0.96 5.56 0.94
CA VAL A 66 0.24 5.88 1.71
C VAL A 66 1.39 5.12 1.09
N GLN A 67 2.32 5.83 0.45
CA GLN A 67 3.52 5.24 -0.13
C GLN A 67 4.61 6.31 -0.12
N ALA A 68 5.86 5.90 -0.05
CA ALA A 68 6.96 6.84 -0.28
C ALA A 68 7.30 6.86 -1.79
N TYR A 69 7.54 8.04 -2.36
CA TYR A 69 7.63 8.25 -3.80
C TYR A 69 8.72 9.26 -4.20
N VAL A 70 9.17 9.19 -5.45
CA VAL A 70 10.02 10.21 -6.08
C VAL A 70 9.20 10.95 -7.14
N LYS A 71 9.15 12.30 -7.04
CA LYS A 71 8.45 13.12 -8.03
C LYS A 71 9.16 13.06 -9.39
N PRO A 72 8.42 12.82 -10.49
CA PRO A 72 9.00 12.93 -11.83
C PRO A 72 9.54 14.35 -12.05
N THR A 73 10.72 14.48 -12.66
CA THR A 73 11.38 15.77 -12.85
C THR A 73 10.94 16.49 -14.13
N PHE A 74 10.23 15.78 -15.02
CA PHE A 74 9.65 16.28 -16.26
C PHE A 74 8.38 15.50 -16.61
N TYR A 75 7.60 16.02 -17.55
CA TYR A 75 6.38 15.41 -18.07
C TYR A 75 6.39 15.46 -19.60
N LEU A 76 5.52 14.66 -20.23
CA LEU A 76 5.35 14.61 -21.67
C LEU A 76 3.99 15.18 -22.07
N GLU A 77 3.99 16.07 -23.05
CA GLU A 77 2.80 16.50 -23.78
C GLU A 77 2.81 15.77 -25.13
N LEU A 78 1.70 15.16 -25.51
CA LEU A 78 1.57 14.49 -26.80
C LEU A 78 0.54 15.24 -27.63
N ASP A 79 1.00 15.79 -28.75
CA ASP A 79 0.15 16.42 -29.75
C ASP A 79 0.03 15.48 -30.95
N THR A 80 -1.18 15.30 -31.49
CA THR A 80 -1.42 14.47 -32.68
C THR A 80 -2.22 15.26 -33.71
N GLU A 81 -1.88 15.07 -34.99
CA GLU A 81 -2.68 15.61 -36.09
C GLU A 81 -3.84 14.68 -36.45
N GLN A 82 -3.72 13.40 -36.08
CA GLN A 82 -4.71 12.36 -36.31
C GLN A 82 -5.48 12.06 -35.02
N ASP A 83 -6.79 11.92 -35.16
CA ASP A 83 -7.71 11.48 -34.10
C ASP A 83 -8.22 10.04 -34.34
N SER A 84 -7.95 9.52 -35.55
CA SER A 84 -8.40 8.24 -36.09
C SER A 84 -7.31 7.62 -36.95
N ILE A 85 -7.28 6.29 -37.03
CA ILE A 85 -6.33 5.58 -37.90
C ILE A 85 -6.96 4.37 -38.59
N LYS A 86 -6.46 4.04 -39.78
CA LYS A 86 -6.72 2.78 -40.46
C LYS A 86 -5.52 1.83 -40.27
N PRO A 87 -5.74 0.51 -40.21
CA PRO A 87 -4.70 -0.47 -40.49
C PRO A 87 -3.97 -0.07 -41.78
N GLY A 88 -2.64 -0.12 -41.75
CA GLY A 88 -1.80 0.38 -42.83
C GLY A 88 -1.40 1.86 -42.72
N ASP A 89 -2.18 2.71 -42.02
CA ASP A 89 -1.86 4.13 -41.82
C ASP A 89 -0.59 4.31 -40.99
N THR A 90 -0.01 5.50 -41.06
CA THR A 90 1.10 5.90 -40.20
C THR A 90 0.62 6.94 -39.20
N ILE A 91 0.72 6.62 -37.91
CA ILE A 91 0.49 7.56 -36.82
C ILE A 91 1.60 8.61 -36.82
N VAL A 92 1.24 9.87 -37.00
CA VAL A 92 2.16 11.01 -36.86
C VAL A 92 1.81 11.79 -35.59
N ALA A 93 2.71 11.78 -34.63
CA ALA A 93 2.56 12.48 -33.36
C ALA A 93 3.77 13.36 -33.07
N LYS A 94 3.55 14.52 -32.45
CA LYS A 94 4.60 15.37 -31.91
C LYS A 94 4.58 15.26 -30.40
N VAL A 95 5.62 14.67 -29.84
CA VAL A 95 5.81 14.61 -28.39
C VAL A 95 6.70 15.75 -27.94
N LYS A 96 6.37 16.34 -26.79
CA LYS A 96 7.08 17.44 -26.15
C LYS A 96 7.44 17.07 -24.73
N ALA A 97 8.73 16.98 -24.42
CA ALA A 97 9.21 16.84 -23.06
C ALA A 97 9.34 18.23 -22.40
N ARG A 98 8.81 18.38 -21.19
CA ARG A 98 8.74 19.64 -20.46
C ARG A 98 9.10 19.45 -18.99
N ARG A 99 9.90 20.36 -18.43
CA ARG A 99 10.24 20.38 -16.99
C ARG A 99 9.13 21.09 -16.20
N TYR A 100 8.78 20.60 -15.01
CA TYR A 100 7.83 21.28 -14.10
C TYR A 100 8.31 22.69 -13.72
N ALA A 101 9.62 22.84 -13.47
CA ALA A 101 10.28 24.14 -13.24
C ALA A 101 10.32 25.07 -14.48
N GLY A 102 9.78 24.63 -15.62
CA GLY A 102 9.93 25.26 -16.94
C GLY A 102 11.24 24.86 -17.62
N GLY A 103 11.31 24.97 -18.94
CA GLY A 103 12.43 24.48 -19.76
C GLY A 103 12.18 23.10 -20.36
N VAL A 104 13.17 22.59 -21.08
CA VAL A 104 13.13 21.30 -21.78
C VAL A 104 14.23 20.41 -21.19
N PRO A 105 13.96 19.13 -20.95
CA PRO A 105 14.96 18.23 -20.41
C PRO A 105 15.97 17.88 -21.52
N ASP A 106 17.25 18.16 -21.30
CA ASP A 106 18.30 18.00 -22.31
C ASP A 106 18.75 16.53 -22.44
N ASN A 107 19.23 16.14 -23.63
CA ASN A 107 19.65 14.76 -23.96
C ASN A 107 18.65 13.67 -23.53
N THR A 108 17.37 14.02 -23.46
CA THR A 108 16.31 13.09 -23.05
C THR A 108 16.01 12.15 -24.21
N ARG A 109 15.87 10.88 -23.90
CA ARG A 109 15.61 9.83 -24.88
C ARG A 109 14.19 9.32 -24.74
N TYR A 110 13.61 8.83 -25.83
CA TYR A 110 12.23 8.34 -25.84
C TYR A 110 12.06 7.01 -26.55
N GLU A 111 11.09 6.25 -26.07
CA GLU A 111 10.59 5.03 -26.67
C GLU A 111 9.10 5.16 -26.98
N VAL A 112 8.68 4.50 -28.04
CA VAL A 112 7.32 4.52 -28.54
C VAL A 112 6.79 3.09 -28.62
N PHE A 113 5.56 2.92 -28.15
CA PHE A 113 4.81 1.66 -28.19
C PHE A 113 3.44 1.89 -28.79
N LEU A 114 2.92 0.92 -29.53
CA LEU A 114 1.53 0.89 -29.98
C LEU A 114 0.85 -0.34 -29.42
N TYR A 115 -0.30 -0.16 -28.79
CA TYR A 115 -1.15 -1.26 -28.30
C TYR A 115 -2.49 -1.27 -29.01
N ARG A 116 -3.15 -2.43 -29.10
CA ARG A 116 -4.51 -2.62 -29.61
C ARG A 116 -5.38 -3.33 -28.57
N THR A 117 -6.59 -2.82 -28.38
CA THR A 117 -7.66 -3.43 -27.59
C THR A 117 -8.96 -3.40 -28.39
N ILE A 118 -9.90 -4.29 -28.12
CA ILE A 118 -11.27 -4.15 -28.65
C ILE A 118 -11.87 -2.87 -28.06
N ALA A 119 -12.40 -2.00 -28.93
CA ALA A 119 -13.08 -0.79 -28.49
C ALA A 119 -14.47 -1.17 -27.99
N THR A 120 -14.63 -1.19 -26.67
CA THR A 120 -15.96 -1.07 -26.07
C THR A 120 -16.44 0.36 -26.28
N THR A 121 -17.72 0.57 -26.59
CA THR A 121 -18.32 1.90 -26.68
C THR A 121 -17.88 2.72 -25.46
N PRO A 122 -17.20 3.86 -25.61
CA PRO A 122 -16.82 4.66 -24.45
C PRO A 122 -18.11 5.16 -23.79
N ALA A 123 -18.49 4.58 -22.66
CA ALA A 123 -19.41 5.23 -21.75
C ALA A 123 -18.65 6.39 -21.12
N TRP A 124 -18.81 7.59 -21.67
CA TRP A 124 -18.36 8.79 -20.98
C TRP A 124 -19.15 8.87 -19.67
N VAL A 125 -18.47 9.15 -18.56
CA VAL A 125 -19.11 9.32 -17.24
C VAL A 125 -20.16 10.43 -17.28
N ASP A 126 -20.05 11.36 -18.23
CA ASP A 126 -21.06 12.39 -18.50
C ASP A 126 -22.31 11.84 -19.22
N ASP A 127 -22.18 10.81 -20.06
CA ASP A 127 -23.29 10.16 -20.79
C ASP A 127 -24.09 9.18 -19.91
N ALA A 128 -23.47 8.64 -18.85
CA ALA A 128 -24.19 7.89 -17.81
C ALA A 128 -25.22 8.77 -17.06
N GLY A 129 -25.15 10.10 -17.20
CA GLY A 129 -26.15 11.06 -16.71
C GLY A 129 -27.28 11.39 -17.70
N MET A 130 -27.26 10.81 -18.91
CA MET A 130 -28.14 11.13 -20.04
C MET A 130 -29.16 10.01 -20.34
N GLY A 131 -29.41 9.08 -19.42
CA GLY A 131 -30.42 8.03 -19.60
C GLY A 131 -30.07 6.96 -20.64
N GLY A 132 -28.83 6.92 -21.14
CA GLY A 132 -28.34 5.78 -21.91
C GLY A 132 -28.25 4.55 -21.01
N GLU A 133 -28.66 3.39 -21.55
CA GLU A 133 -28.52 2.10 -20.88
C GLU A 133 -27.14 2.02 -20.23
N GLY A 134 -27.14 2.03 -18.89
CA GLY A 134 -25.93 1.79 -18.13
C GLY A 134 -25.33 0.49 -18.65
N SER A 135 -24.07 0.57 -19.06
CA SER A 135 -23.24 -0.55 -19.46
C SER A 135 -23.70 -1.85 -18.80
N ILE A 136 -23.98 -2.85 -19.63
CA ILE A 136 -24.30 -4.25 -19.31
C ILE A 136 -23.26 -4.92 -18.38
N VAL A 137 -22.24 -4.20 -17.89
CA VAL A 137 -21.09 -4.72 -17.14
C VAL A 137 -21.30 -4.75 -15.62
N THR A 138 -22.42 -4.30 -15.04
CA THR A 138 -22.54 -4.29 -13.55
C THR A 138 -23.64 -5.15 -12.93
N TYR A 139 -24.70 -5.57 -13.64
CA TYR A 139 -25.67 -6.51 -13.05
C TYR A 139 -26.27 -7.42 -14.13
N GLY A 140 -26.19 -8.73 -13.89
CA GLY A 140 -26.30 -9.77 -14.90
C GLY A 140 -27.56 -9.74 -15.77
N SER A 141 -27.35 -9.93 -17.07
CA SER A 141 -28.26 -10.65 -17.95
C SER A 141 -27.44 -11.31 -19.05
N THR A 142 -27.82 -12.53 -19.41
CA THR A 142 -27.10 -13.47 -20.26
C THR A 142 -26.66 -12.89 -21.61
N SER A 143 -25.37 -12.65 -21.78
CA SER A 143 -24.68 -12.64 -23.08
C SER A 143 -23.60 -13.73 -23.08
N THR A 144 -23.70 -14.68 -24.00
CA THR A 144 -22.84 -15.87 -24.11
C THR A 144 -21.41 -15.58 -24.60
N THR A 145 -20.92 -14.35 -24.46
CA THR A 145 -19.54 -13.92 -24.81
C THR A 145 -18.81 -13.14 -23.71
N GLU A 146 -19.28 -13.19 -22.46
CA GLU A 146 -18.66 -12.55 -21.27
C GLU A 146 -17.34 -13.21 -20.77
N GLY A 147 -16.50 -13.72 -21.67
CA GLY A 147 -15.24 -14.42 -21.33
C GLY A 147 -13.95 -13.72 -21.74
N GLN A 148 -14.00 -12.58 -22.46
CA GLN A 148 -12.79 -11.88 -22.90
C GLN A 148 -12.77 -10.45 -22.37
N LEU A 149 -12.35 -10.29 -21.11
CA LEU A 149 -11.79 -9.02 -20.65
C LEU A 149 -10.59 -8.69 -21.55
N THR A 150 -10.63 -7.54 -22.23
CA THR A 150 -9.71 -7.15 -23.31
C THR A 150 -8.27 -6.98 -22.84
N VAL A 151 -7.47 -8.05 -22.93
CA VAL A 151 -6.01 -7.97 -22.72
C VAL A 151 -5.39 -7.11 -23.85
N PRO A 152 -4.66 -6.03 -23.54
CA PRO A 152 -4.01 -5.21 -24.56
C PRO A 152 -2.93 -5.99 -25.32
N ILE A 153 -2.98 -5.94 -26.65
CA ILE A 153 -1.98 -6.56 -27.54
C ILE A 153 -0.97 -5.48 -27.96
N ARG A 154 0.34 -5.70 -27.77
CA ARG A 154 1.38 -4.77 -28.28
C ARG A 154 1.61 -5.03 -29.78
N LEU A 155 1.41 -4.01 -30.60
CA LEU A 155 1.57 -4.06 -32.07
C LEU A 155 2.90 -3.46 -32.56
N TYR A 156 3.48 -2.53 -31.80
CA TYR A 156 4.74 -1.90 -32.15
C TYR A 156 5.55 -1.58 -30.91
N SER A 157 6.86 -1.72 -31.01
CA SER A 157 7.85 -1.28 -30.05
C SER A 157 9.05 -0.69 -30.78
N SER A 158 9.38 0.56 -30.47
CA SER A 158 10.54 1.21 -31.08
C SER A 158 11.87 0.54 -30.68
N SER A 159 11.94 -0.09 -29.51
CA SER A 159 13.12 -0.86 -29.08
C SER A 159 13.26 -2.15 -29.88
N GLU A 160 12.17 -2.90 -30.06
CA GLU A 160 12.19 -4.16 -30.84
C GLU A 160 12.58 -3.88 -32.29
N GLN A 161 12.02 -2.83 -32.90
CA GLN A 161 12.37 -2.44 -34.27
C GLN A 161 13.86 -2.11 -34.44
N ARG A 162 14.46 -1.39 -33.48
CA ARG A 162 15.91 -1.07 -33.51
C ARG A 162 16.77 -2.33 -33.32
N SER A 163 16.29 -3.26 -32.50
CA SER A 163 16.94 -4.55 -32.24
C SER A 163 16.96 -5.44 -33.48
N GLU A 164 15.87 -5.46 -34.26
CA GLU A 164 15.77 -6.20 -35.51
C GLU A 164 16.64 -5.60 -36.62
N SER A 165 16.78 -4.26 -36.68
CA SER A 165 17.51 -3.60 -37.77
C SER A 165 19.04 -3.66 -37.63
N ASP A 166 19.54 -3.89 -36.42
CA ASP A 166 20.94 -4.22 -36.19
C ASP A 166 21.03 -5.18 -34.98
N PRO A 167 21.25 -6.49 -35.23
CA PRO A 167 21.30 -7.53 -34.20
C PRO A 167 22.35 -7.29 -33.11
N SER A 168 23.31 -6.37 -33.32
CA SER A 168 24.24 -5.96 -32.27
C SER A 168 23.58 -5.13 -31.15
N PHE A 169 22.35 -4.62 -31.37
CA PHE A 169 21.55 -3.88 -30.38
C PHE A 169 20.70 -4.74 -29.43
N GLU A 170 20.57 -6.05 -29.64
CA GLU A 170 19.83 -6.96 -28.74
C GLU A 170 20.36 -6.97 -27.29
N HIS A 171 21.59 -6.47 -27.07
CA HIS A 171 22.35 -6.64 -25.83
C HIS A 171 22.53 -5.35 -25.00
N TYR A 172 21.82 -4.26 -25.33
CA TYR A 172 22.02 -2.94 -24.72
C TYR A 172 20.79 -2.39 -23.97
N ASP A 173 21.05 -1.51 -23.01
CA ASP A 173 20.05 -0.64 -22.39
C ASP A 173 19.18 0.01 -23.50
N PRO A 174 17.85 -0.20 -23.52
CA PRO A 174 16.97 0.32 -24.57
C PRO A 174 17.07 1.85 -24.73
N TRP A 175 17.50 2.55 -23.68
CA TRP A 175 17.72 3.99 -23.71
C TRP A 175 18.99 4.37 -24.46
N SER A 176 20.06 3.58 -24.42
CA SER A 176 21.33 3.93 -25.08
C SER A 176 21.20 4.16 -26.61
N SER A 177 20.33 3.41 -27.27
CA SER A 177 20.02 3.48 -28.70
C SER A 177 18.75 4.28 -29.00
N ALA A 178 17.97 4.64 -27.97
CA ALA A 178 16.74 5.39 -28.14
C ALA A 178 17.02 6.79 -28.72
N PRO A 179 16.16 7.26 -29.65
CA PRO A 179 16.26 8.60 -30.21
C PRO A 179 16.14 9.66 -29.11
N MET A 180 16.86 10.76 -29.29
CA MET A 180 16.79 11.92 -28.40
C MET A 180 15.73 12.90 -28.88
N PHE A 181 15.11 13.61 -27.94
CA PHE A 181 14.38 14.83 -28.25
C PHE A 181 15.32 15.88 -28.85
N ASP A 182 14.78 16.77 -29.68
CA ASP A 182 15.55 17.89 -30.22
C ASP A 182 15.87 18.94 -29.13
N ALA A 183 16.63 19.99 -29.50
CA ALA A 183 17.01 21.08 -28.59
C ALA A 183 15.82 21.89 -28.02
N LYS A 184 14.60 21.69 -28.54
CA LYS A 184 13.35 22.28 -28.03
C LYS A 184 12.54 21.26 -27.21
N GLY A 185 13.12 20.10 -26.90
CA GLY A 185 12.45 19.00 -26.22
C GLY A 185 11.30 18.43 -27.05
N GLU A 186 11.37 18.49 -28.37
CA GLU A 186 10.32 18.01 -29.27
C GLU A 186 10.84 16.82 -30.09
N ALA A 187 9.96 15.85 -30.35
CA ALA A 187 10.26 14.77 -31.27
C ALA A 187 9.05 14.45 -32.13
N ALA A 188 9.31 14.17 -33.41
CA ALA A 188 8.32 13.65 -34.33
C ALA A 188 8.34 12.12 -34.25
N ILE A 189 7.17 11.54 -34.00
CA ILE A 189 6.93 10.11 -33.93
C ILE A 189 6.15 9.72 -35.17
N SER A 190 6.62 8.66 -35.82
CA SER A 190 5.99 8.05 -36.99
C SER A 190 5.91 6.55 -36.76
N VAL A 191 4.70 6.01 -36.59
CA VAL A 191 4.48 4.57 -36.33
C VAL A 191 3.46 4.02 -37.31
N ARG A 192 3.86 3.06 -38.14
CA ARG A 192 2.94 2.38 -39.04
C ARG A 192 2.06 1.39 -38.27
N VAL A 193 0.75 1.50 -38.46
CA VAL A 193 -0.24 0.58 -37.91
C VAL A 193 -0.25 -0.67 -38.78
N PRO A 194 -0.06 -1.88 -38.21
CA PRO A 194 -0.14 -3.12 -38.97
C PRO A 194 -1.53 -3.32 -39.62
N GLU A 195 -1.55 -3.99 -40.77
CA GLU A 195 -2.79 -4.46 -41.40
C GLU A 195 -3.52 -5.46 -40.49
N LEU A 196 -4.86 -5.52 -40.57
CA LEU A 196 -5.64 -6.52 -39.86
C LEU A 196 -5.47 -7.90 -40.51
N SER A 197 -5.54 -8.97 -39.71
CA SER A 197 -5.70 -10.32 -40.24
C SER A 197 -7.06 -10.45 -40.95
N GLU A 198 -7.19 -11.41 -41.87
CA GLU A 198 -8.48 -11.65 -42.56
C GLU A 198 -9.62 -11.94 -41.58
N GLU A 199 -9.31 -12.62 -40.47
CA GLU A 199 -10.27 -12.92 -39.40
C GLU A 199 -10.72 -11.62 -38.68
N ASP A 200 -9.78 -10.76 -38.26
CA ASP A 200 -10.06 -9.48 -37.58
C ASP A 200 -10.78 -8.49 -38.52
N ALA A 201 -10.44 -8.48 -39.81
CA ALA A 201 -11.07 -7.64 -40.83
C ALA A 201 -12.51 -8.08 -41.14
N SER A 202 -12.78 -9.39 -41.13
CA SER A 202 -14.12 -9.94 -41.37
C SER A 202 -15.09 -9.72 -40.21
N ALA A 203 -14.57 -9.58 -38.98
CA ALA A 203 -15.34 -9.49 -37.76
C ALA A 203 -15.99 -8.10 -37.51
N ARG A 204 -15.79 -7.10 -38.38
CA ARG A 204 -16.27 -5.70 -38.22
C ARG A 204 -16.05 -5.12 -36.82
N THR A 205 -15.00 -5.57 -36.12
CA THR A 205 -14.78 -5.23 -34.71
C THR A 205 -14.12 -3.86 -34.59
N PRO A 206 -14.68 -2.92 -33.82
CA PRO A 206 -14.03 -1.63 -33.61
C PRO A 206 -12.79 -1.83 -32.73
N PHE A 207 -11.64 -1.31 -33.16
CA PHE A 207 -10.38 -1.38 -32.40
C PHE A 207 -10.00 -0.02 -31.83
N LYS A 208 -9.49 -0.02 -30.59
CA LYS A 208 -8.78 1.12 -29.99
C LYS A 208 -7.28 0.82 -30.03
N TYR A 209 -6.54 1.66 -30.73
CA TYR A 209 -5.09 1.68 -30.72
C TYR A 209 -4.61 2.68 -29.67
N THR A 210 -3.56 2.39 -28.91
CA THR A 210 -3.01 3.32 -27.92
C THR A 210 -1.54 3.50 -28.17
N LEU A 211 -1.16 4.69 -28.64
CA LEU A 211 0.24 5.10 -28.74
C LEU A 211 0.71 5.49 -27.34
N THR A 212 1.77 4.86 -26.85
CA THR A 212 2.39 5.20 -25.57
C THR A 212 3.81 5.66 -25.84
N VAL A 213 4.15 6.83 -25.32
CA VAL A 213 5.51 7.37 -25.35
C VAL A 213 6.06 7.35 -23.94
N ARG A 214 7.24 6.76 -23.79
CA ARG A 214 8.03 6.80 -22.55
C ARG A 214 9.30 7.57 -22.81
N ALA A 215 9.78 8.32 -21.84
CA ALA A 215 11.02 9.06 -21.95
C ALA A 215 11.86 8.90 -20.69
N GLN A 216 13.17 8.97 -20.85
CA GLN A 216 14.14 8.98 -19.77
C GLN A 216 15.20 10.06 -20.01
N ASP A 217 15.48 10.86 -18.99
CA ASP A 217 16.56 11.84 -19.02
C ASP A 217 17.90 11.22 -18.56
N PRO A 218 19.06 11.87 -18.78
CA PRO A 218 20.36 11.34 -18.37
C PRO A 218 20.53 11.11 -16.86
N GLU A 219 19.65 11.70 -16.04
CA GLU A 219 19.61 11.52 -14.59
C GLU A 219 18.78 10.28 -14.18
N GLY A 220 18.21 9.56 -15.15
CA GLY A 220 17.41 8.36 -14.95
C GLY A 220 15.95 8.64 -14.56
N SER A 221 15.51 9.91 -14.58
CA SER A 221 14.11 10.29 -14.37
C SER A 221 13.28 9.81 -15.54
N THR A 222 12.07 9.32 -15.30
CA THR A 222 11.17 8.84 -16.36
C THR A 222 9.86 9.59 -16.40
N ALA A 223 9.31 9.77 -17.60
CA ALA A 223 7.95 10.25 -17.82
C ALA A 223 7.27 9.41 -18.89
N SER A 224 5.94 9.29 -18.83
CA SER A 224 5.15 8.58 -19.84
C SER A 224 3.87 9.32 -20.14
N THR A 225 3.41 9.21 -21.38
CA THR A 225 2.10 9.69 -21.84
C THR A 225 1.53 8.70 -22.85
N SER A 226 0.20 8.64 -22.95
CA SER A 226 -0.49 7.75 -23.87
C SER A 226 -1.64 8.47 -24.54
N GLN A 227 -1.83 8.21 -25.83
CA GLN A 227 -2.95 8.73 -26.62
C GLN A 227 -3.66 7.59 -27.33
N PRO A 228 -4.98 7.43 -27.13
CA PRO A 228 -5.77 6.51 -27.91
C PRO A 228 -6.09 7.08 -29.30
N PHE A 229 -6.14 6.18 -30.29
CA PHE A 229 -6.61 6.38 -31.65
C PHE A 229 -7.62 5.28 -31.95
N PHE A 230 -8.73 5.62 -32.59
CA PHE A 230 -9.76 4.63 -32.91
C PHE A 230 -9.66 4.22 -34.37
N HIS A 231 -9.92 2.94 -34.65
CA HIS A 231 -10.02 2.47 -36.00
C HIS A 231 -11.23 3.10 -36.70
N SER A 232 -11.04 3.79 -37.84
CA SER A 232 -12.15 4.17 -38.72
C SER A 232 -11.72 4.36 -40.16
N GLU A 233 -12.52 3.88 -41.10
CA GLU A 233 -12.36 4.15 -42.54
C GLU A 233 -12.77 5.58 -42.94
N CYS A 234 -13.46 6.31 -42.06
CA CYS A 234 -13.90 7.69 -42.26
C CYS A 234 -13.39 8.61 -41.15
N ALA A 235 -12.78 9.74 -41.52
CA ALA A 235 -12.18 10.68 -40.57
C ALA A 235 -13.24 11.54 -39.84
N VAL A 236 -14.44 11.65 -40.42
CA VAL A 236 -15.58 12.29 -39.78
C VAL A 236 -16.48 11.24 -39.14
N LEU A 237 -16.87 11.48 -37.91
CA LEU A 237 -17.93 10.75 -37.22
C LEU A 237 -19.10 11.70 -37.01
N GLY A 238 -20.28 11.29 -37.47
CA GLY A 238 -21.50 12.02 -37.15
C GLY A 238 -21.99 11.64 -35.76
N GLN A 239 -22.03 12.60 -34.85
CA GLN A 239 -22.88 12.50 -33.68
C GLN A 239 -24.26 12.96 -34.07
N LEU A 240 -25.14 11.99 -34.23
CA LEU A 240 -26.53 12.21 -34.57
C LEU A 240 -27.32 12.25 -33.28
N SER A 241 -28.12 13.28 -33.14
CA SER A 241 -29.08 13.34 -32.06
C SER A 241 -30.32 14.08 -32.53
N SER A 242 -31.46 13.61 -32.08
CA SER A 242 -32.62 14.47 -31.95
C SER A 242 -32.55 15.20 -30.61
N ASN A 243 -33.16 16.38 -30.53
CA ASN A 243 -33.30 17.13 -29.28
C ASN A 243 -34.08 16.36 -28.20
N LYS A 244 -34.83 15.32 -28.59
CA LYS A 244 -35.63 14.42 -27.75
C LYS A 244 -35.61 13.02 -28.38
N PRO A 245 -35.64 11.92 -27.62
CA PRO A 245 -35.72 10.56 -28.19
C PRO A 245 -37.11 10.25 -28.77
N PHE A 246 -38.13 11.01 -28.35
CA PHE A 246 -39.48 10.94 -28.88
C PHE A 246 -40.20 12.29 -28.79
N VAL A 247 -41.27 12.45 -29.57
CA VAL A 247 -42.17 13.61 -29.60
C VAL A 247 -43.59 13.17 -29.91
N LEU A 248 -44.59 13.92 -29.42
CA LEU A 248 -45.97 13.76 -29.88
C LEU A 248 -46.10 14.16 -31.35
N LYS A 249 -47.06 13.58 -32.06
CA LYS A 249 -47.47 14.01 -33.40
C LYS A 249 -47.67 15.53 -33.46
N ASN A 250 -47.07 16.16 -34.46
CA ASN A 250 -46.98 17.62 -34.67
C ASN A 250 -46.16 18.38 -33.62
N GLY A 251 -45.37 17.69 -32.78
CA GLY A 251 -44.45 18.31 -31.82
C GLY A 251 -43.12 18.75 -32.44
N ASP A 252 -42.44 19.69 -31.77
CA ASP A 252 -41.16 20.22 -32.23
C ASP A 252 -40.03 19.19 -32.12
N ALA A 253 -39.55 18.73 -33.27
CA ALA A 253 -38.38 17.88 -33.41
C ALA A 253 -37.26 18.64 -34.09
N THR A 254 -36.07 18.63 -33.49
CA THR A 254 -34.86 19.12 -34.13
C THR A 254 -33.86 18.00 -34.18
N PHE A 255 -33.40 17.67 -35.38
CA PHE A 255 -32.27 16.79 -35.58
C PHE A 255 -31.01 17.63 -35.65
N SER A 256 -29.96 17.14 -35.01
CA SER A 256 -28.64 17.71 -35.11
C SER A 256 -27.66 16.65 -35.57
N VAL A 257 -26.79 17.09 -36.48
CA VAL A 257 -25.66 16.33 -36.95
C VAL A 257 -24.44 17.11 -36.52
N ARG A 258 -23.68 16.56 -35.59
CA ARG A 258 -22.38 17.11 -35.23
C ARG A 258 -21.30 16.25 -35.87
N ALA A 259 -20.67 16.80 -36.91
CA ALA A 259 -19.46 16.26 -37.48
C ALA A 259 -18.31 16.47 -36.47
N VAL A 260 -17.84 15.38 -35.90
CA VAL A 260 -16.68 15.36 -35.01
C VAL A 260 -15.59 14.49 -35.60
N THR A 261 -14.36 14.69 -35.13
CA THR A 261 -13.31 13.70 -35.23
C THR A 261 -13.59 12.56 -34.24
N LEU A 262 -12.94 11.40 -34.39
CA LEU A 262 -13.07 10.31 -33.41
C LEU A 262 -12.57 10.65 -32.00
N ALA A 263 -11.79 11.73 -31.84
CA ALA A 263 -11.38 12.26 -30.54
C ALA A 263 -12.43 13.24 -29.95
N GLY A 264 -13.59 13.40 -30.59
CA GLY A 264 -14.68 14.26 -30.13
C GLY A 264 -14.50 15.76 -30.43
N ARG A 265 -13.47 16.15 -31.20
CA ARG A 265 -13.27 17.55 -31.63
C ARG A 265 -14.20 17.89 -32.80
N PRO A 266 -14.68 19.14 -32.95
CA PRO A 266 -15.40 19.56 -34.16
C PRO A 266 -14.61 19.28 -35.46
N PHE A 267 -15.24 18.63 -36.45
CA PHE A 267 -14.63 18.39 -37.77
C PHE A 267 -14.70 19.63 -38.68
N GLY A 268 -15.52 20.62 -38.31
CA GLY A 268 -15.75 21.86 -39.06
C GLY A 268 -16.82 21.70 -40.13
N GLU A 269 -16.74 22.52 -41.19
CA GLU A 269 -17.68 22.47 -42.32
C GLU A 269 -17.54 21.15 -43.08
N THR A 270 -18.56 20.31 -43.00
CA THR A 270 -18.57 18.94 -43.51
C THR A 270 -19.80 18.76 -44.39
N GLY A 271 -19.57 18.40 -45.65
CA GLY A 271 -20.65 18.09 -46.59
C GLY A 271 -21.23 16.71 -46.32
N GLY A 272 -22.55 16.58 -46.46
CA GLY A 272 -23.23 15.31 -46.32
C GLY A 272 -24.63 15.32 -46.90
N GLU A 273 -25.34 14.23 -46.68
CA GLU A 273 -26.72 14.04 -47.05
C GLU A 273 -27.47 13.46 -45.86
N VAL A 274 -28.70 13.89 -45.65
CA VAL A 274 -29.62 13.25 -44.70
C VAL A 274 -30.86 12.80 -45.46
N ASP A 275 -31.16 11.51 -45.37
CA ASP A 275 -32.44 10.95 -45.79
C ASP A 275 -33.30 10.81 -44.54
N PHE A 276 -34.39 11.54 -44.50
CA PHE A 276 -35.39 11.37 -43.47
C PHE A 276 -36.41 10.35 -43.94
N VAL A 277 -36.42 9.21 -43.27
CA VAL A 277 -37.33 8.10 -43.54
C VAL A 277 -38.33 8.01 -42.41
N LEU A 278 -39.62 8.02 -42.73
CA LEU A 278 -40.65 7.65 -41.78
C LEU A 278 -40.86 6.14 -41.89
N LEU A 279 -40.48 5.42 -40.85
CA LEU A 279 -40.78 4.00 -40.65
C LEU A 279 -42.09 3.89 -39.87
N ASP A 280 -43.11 3.31 -40.48
CA ASP A 280 -44.40 3.11 -39.81
C ASP A 280 -44.45 1.81 -38.99
N ALA A 281 -45.61 1.54 -38.41
CA ALA A 281 -45.84 0.38 -37.55
C ALA A 281 -45.81 -0.97 -38.28
N ASP A 282 -46.05 -1.01 -39.59
CA ASP A 282 -46.00 -2.23 -40.37
C ASP A 282 -44.59 -2.54 -40.89
N GLY A 283 -43.65 -1.63 -40.62
CA GLY A 283 -42.27 -1.72 -41.06
C GLY A 283 -42.05 -1.15 -42.45
N ASP A 284 -43.05 -0.47 -43.02
CA ASP A 284 -42.94 0.19 -44.30
C ASP A 284 -42.18 1.52 -44.15
N GLU A 285 -41.18 1.70 -45.00
CA GLU A 285 -40.36 2.90 -45.03
C GLU A 285 -40.84 3.86 -46.12
N SER A 286 -41.12 5.09 -45.72
CA SER A 286 -41.40 6.19 -46.65
C SER A 286 -40.32 7.27 -46.54
N SER A 287 -39.37 7.26 -47.47
CA SER A 287 -38.40 8.37 -47.60
C SER A 287 -39.16 9.65 -47.91
N LYS A 288 -38.84 10.72 -47.16
CA LYS A 288 -39.38 12.07 -47.36
C LYS A 288 -38.41 12.94 -48.19
N GLY A 289 -37.38 12.33 -48.76
CA GLY A 289 -36.41 12.93 -49.65
C GLY A 289 -35.05 13.19 -49.00
N ILE A 290 -34.00 13.05 -49.82
CA ILE A 290 -32.61 13.27 -49.42
C ILE A 290 -32.31 14.78 -49.47
N GLN A 291 -31.85 15.34 -48.36
CA GLN A 291 -31.40 16.73 -48.26
C GLN A 291 -29.88 16.79 -48.19
N LYS A 292 -29.27 17.68 -48.98
CA LYS A 292 -27.84 17.98 -48.84
C LYS A 292 -27.62 18.89 -47.62
N ILE A 293 -26.66 18.53 -46.78
CA ILE A 293 -26.33 19.25 -45.55
C ILE A 293 -24.88 19.69 -45.55
N THR A 294 -24.60 20.77 -44.84
CA THR A 294 -23.24 21.21 -44.54
C THR A 294 -23.23 21.69 -43.10
N THR A 295 -22.36 21.11 -42.27
CA THR A 295 -22.18 21.54 -40.88
C THR A 295 -21.52 22.92 -40.81
N ASN A 296 -21.75 23.64 -39.72
CA ASN A 296 -21.10 24.94 -39.47
C ASN A 296 -19.63 24.76 -39.04
N ALA A 297 -18.91 25.87 -38.84
CA ALA A 297 -17.52 25.88 -38.37
C ALA A 297 -17.31 25.19 -37.01
N ASP A 298 -18.32 25.13 -36.15
CA ASP A 298 -18.33 24.36 -34.89
C ASP A 298 -18.64 22.87 -35.07
N GLY A 299 -18.73 22.42 -36.32
CA GLY A 299 -19.03 21.04 -36.70
C GLY A 299 -20.52 20.69 -36.62
N VAL A 300 -21.42 21.63 -36.35
CA VAL A 300 -22.84 21.32 -36.10
C VAL A 300 -23.74 21.76 -37.25
N TRP A 301 -24.64 20.88 -37.69
CA TRP A 301 -25.81 21.18 -38.51
C TRP A 301 -27.07 20.87 -37.70
N ARG A 302 -28.12 21.68 -37.83
CA ARG A 302 -29.42 21.45 -37.19
C ARG A 302 -30.55 21.70 -38.17
N VAL A 303 -31.59 20.87 -38.10
CA VAL A 303 -32.83 21.08 -38.84
C VAL A 303 -34.03 20.75 -37.98
N SER A 304 -35.08 21.55 -38.10
CA SER A 304 -36.40 21.19 -37.58
C SER A 304 -37.10 20.28 -38.57
N TRP A 305 -37.62 19.16 -38.09
CA TRP A 305 -38.31 18.17 -38.93
C TRP A 305 -39.80 18.09 -38.57
N PRO A 306 -40.73 18.10 -39.56
CA PRO A 306 -42.15 17.93 -39.30
C PRO A 306 -42.46 16.52 -38.78
N THR A 307 -43.34 16.43 -37.79
CA THR A 307 -43.70 15.19 -37.07
C THR A 307 -45.17 14.84 -37.30
N ASP A 308 -45.63 14.98 -38.54
CA ASP A 308 -47.04 14.86 -38.94
C ASP A 308 -47.53 13.39 -39.10
N GLY A 309 -46.61 12.43 -39.14
CA GLY A 309 -46.90 10.98 -39.18
C GLY A 309 -46.41 10.26 -37.93
N ILE A 310 -47.22 9.32 -37.41
CA ILE A 310 -46.84 8.43 -36.30
C ILE A 310 -45.91 7.35 -36.85
N GLY A 311 -44.82 7.06 -36.14
CA GLY A 311 -43.78 6.15 -36.59
C GLY A 311 -42.41 6.48 -35.99
N ALA A 312 -41.36 5.82 -36.46
CA ALA A 312 -40.00 6.27 -36.21
C ALA A 312 -39.52 7.14 -37.38
N VAL A 313 -39.18 8.39 -37.10
CA VAL A 313 -38.43 9.22 -38.04
C VAL A 313 -36.96 8.82 -37.91
N LEU A 314 -36.45 8.13 -38.91
CA LEU A 314 -35.05 7.79 -39.07
C LEU A 314 -34.37 8.91 -39.85
N ALA A 315 -33.36 9.53 -39.25
CA ALA A 315 -32.46 10.43 -39.95
C ALA A 315 -31.21 9.63 -40.34
N ARG A 316 -31.18 9.14 -41.57
CA ARG A 316 -30.05 8.43 -42.14
C ARG A 316 -29.09 9.44 -42.73
N VAL A 317 -28.00 9.66 -42.03
CA VAL A 317 -27.02 10.66 -42.39
C VAL A 317 -25.81 9.99 -43.01
N THR A 318 -25.41 10.52 -44.17
CA THR A 318 -24.13 10.25 -44.79
C THR A 318 -23.29 11.52 -44.69
N LEU A 319 -22.30 11.54 -43.82
CA LEU A 319 -21.28 12.59 -43.81
C LEU A 319 -20.11 12.15 -44.66
N ARG A 320 -19.49 13.09 -45.37
CA ARG A 320 -18.28 12.83 -46.15
C ARG A 320 -17.12 13.59 -45.56
N ASP A 321 -16.03 12.89 -45.27
CA ASP A 321 -14.79 13.55 -44.88
C ASP A 321 -14.14 14.26 -46.09
N ARG A 322 -12.99 14.89 -45.85
CA ARG A 322 -12.24 15.63 -46.88
C ARG A 322 -11.70 14.73 -47.99
N GLU A 323 -11.63 13.42 -47.77
CA GLU A 323 -11.19 12.41 -48.74
C GLU A 323 -12.38 11.73 -49.43
N ASN A 324 -13.60 12.26 -49.24
CA ASN A 324 -14.85 11.77 -49.81
C ASN A 324 -15.27 10.38 -49.29
N GLN A 325 -14.68 9.89 -48.20
CA GLN A 325 -15.12 8.68 -47.50
C GLN A 325 -16.42 8.96 -46.76
N ALA A 326 -17.35 8.02 -46.83
CA ALA A 326 -18.67 8.17 -46.26
C ALA A 326 -18.71 7.57 -44.86
N TRP A 327 -19.06 8.39 -43.88
CA TRP A 327 -19.58 7.92 -42.60
C TRP A 327 -21.09 7.84 -42.72
N HIS A 328 -21.64 6.67 -42.41
CA HIS A 328 -23.08 6.48 -42.34
C HIS A 328 -23.48 6.35 -40.88
N GLY A 329 -24.55 7.02 -40.51
CA GLY A 329 -25.22 6.75 -39.26
C GLY A 329 -26.70 7.01 -39.37
N GLU A 330 -27.41 6.50 -38.40
CA GLU A 330 -28.84 6.69 -38.27
C GLU A 330 -29.10 7.12 -36.85
N THR A 331 -29.94 8.14 -36.69
CA THR A 331 -30.61 8.38 -35.41
C THR A 331 -32.10 8.22 -35.64
N ARG A 332 -32.77 7.72 -34.61
CA ARG A 332 -34.21 7.60 -34.60
C ARG A 332 -34.82 8.62 -33.65
N LEU A 333 -35.98 9.13 -34.04
CA LEU A 333 -36.90 9.86 -33.19
C LEU A 333 -38.25 9.16 -33.28
N LEU A 334 -38.81 8.75 -32.16
CA LEU A 334 -40.17 8.21 -32.16
C LEU A 334 -41.18 9.36 -32.22
N VAL A 335 -42.03 9.37 -33.25
CA VAL A 335 -43.20 10.23 -33.30
C VAL A 335 -44.40 9.42 -32.82
N ILE A 336 -44.85 9.74 -31.63
CA ILE A 336 -45.83 8.94 -30.91
C ILE A 336 -47.23 9.59 -30.94
N GLY A 337 -48.22 8.71 -30.90
CA GLY A 337 -49.63 9.03 -30.74
C GLY A 337 -50.02 9.44 -29.32
N THR A 338 -51.32 9.63 -29.10
CA THR A 338 -51.84 10.00 -27.77
C THR A 338 -52.03 8.81 -26.84
N GLU A 339 -52.29 7.59 -27.34
CA GLU A 339 -52.24 6.33 -26.58
C GLU A 339 -52.51 5.10 -27.48
N GLY A 340 -51.81 3.97 -27.30
CA GLY A 340 -52.13 2.68 -27.94
C GLY A 340 -51.88 2.56 -29.45
N GLU A 341 -51.65 3.68 -30.14
CA GLU A 341 -51.30 3.71 -31.55
C GLU A 341 -49.95 3.02 -31.76
N ALA A 342 -49.89 2.12 -32.75
CA ALA A 342 -48.65 1.43 -33.07
C ALA A 342 -47.67 2.44 -33.67
N VAL A 343 -46.48 2.53 -33.06
CA VAL A 343 -45.40 3.43 -33.51
C VAL A 343 -44.44 2.65 -34.39
N VAL A 344 -43.80 1.62 -33.83
CA VAL A 344 -42.97 0.64 -34.54
C VAL A 344 -43.11 -0.70 -33.85
N ARG A 345 -42.99 -1.80 -34.60
CA ARG A 345 -42.96 -3.15 -33.99
C ARG A 345 -41.63 -3.38 -33.31
N VAL A 346 -41.69 -3.74 -32.04
CA VAL A 346 -40.50 -4.13 -31.25
C VAL A 346 -40.59 -5.62 -30.90
N PRO A 347 -39.47 -6.36 -30.91
CA PRO A 347 -39.48 -7.79 -30.58
C PRO A 347 -39.62 -8.06 -29.08
N ILE A 348 -39.28 -7.07 -28.25
CA ILE A 348 -39.34 -7.08 -26.79
C ILE A 348 -39.77 -5.70 -26.29
N LEU A 349 -40.20 -5.60 -25.03
CA LEU A 349 -40.47 -4.31 -24.40
C LEU A 349 -39.24 -3.40 -24.53
N THR A 350 -39.46 -2.22 -25.09
CA THR A 350 -38.45 -1.19 -25.30
C THR A 350 -38.92 0.11 -24.64
N THR A 351 -38.05 0.75 -23.87
CA THR A 351 -38.39 1.98 -23.12
C THR A 351 -37.50 3.15 -23.53
N GLU A 352 -38.06 4.35 -23.63
CA GLU A 352 -37.39 5.60 -24.00
C GLU A 352 -37.75 6.73 -23.03
N ALA A 353 -36.78 7.59 -22.68
CA ALA A 353 -36.96 8.71 -21.75
C ALA A 353 -36.10 9.93 -22.12
N LEU A 354 -36.51 11.13 -21.71
CA LEU A 354 -35.76 12.37 -22.03
C LEU A 354 -34.37 12.41 -21.34
N PRO A 355 -33.28 12.65 -22.08
CA PRO A 355 -31.91 12.52 -21.58
C PRO A 355 -31.42 13.81 -20.89
N LYS A 356 -32.00 14.18 -19.74
CA LYS A 356 -31.50 15.31 -18.94
C LYS A 356 -31.62 15.05 -17.45
N PRO A 357 -30.69 15.58 -16.61
CA PRO A 357 -30.94 15.71 -15.18
C PRO A 357 -32.22 16.53 -14.97
N LEU A 358 -33.15 15.97 -14.20
CA LEU A 358 -34.44 16.59 -13.92
C LEU A 358 -34.42 17.33 -12.59
N GLU A 359 -35.34 18.27 -12.44
CA GLU A 359 -35.57 19.00 -11.19
C GLU A 359 -36.87 18.56 -10.51
N PRO A 360 -36.95 18.63 -9.17
CA PRO A 360 -38.23 18.49 -8.48
C PRO A 360 -39.27 19.48 -9.00
N GLY A 361 -40.40 18.97 -9.45
CA GLY A 361 -41.49 19.71 -10.09
C GLY A 361 -41.48 19.67 -11.62
N GLU A 362 -40.40 19.22 -12.26
CA GLU A 362 -40.42 18.91 -13.69
C GLU A 362 -41.23 17.62 -13.95
N GLN A 363 -41.85 17.53 -15.11
CA GLN A 363 -42.50 16.30 -15.58
C GLN A 363 -41.44 15.41 -16.24
N ALA A 364 -41.34 14.18 -15.74
CA ALA A 364 -40.65 13.10 -16.42
C ALA A 364 -41.65 12.38 -17.32
N GLN A 365 -41.18 11.98 -18.49
CA GLN A 365 -41.97 11.26 -19.47
C GLN A 365 -41.22 10.00 -19.89
N LEU A 366 -41.90 8.87 -19.74
CA LEU A 366 -41.45 7.54 -20.14
C LEU A 366 -42.34 7.05 -21.27
N VAL A 367 -41.73 6.54 -22.33
CA VAL A 367 -42.44 5.85 -23.41
C VAL A 367 -42.04 4.39 -23.40
N ALA A 368 -43.03 3.51 -23.41
CA ALA A 368 -42.83 2.06 -23.50
C ALA A 368 -43.51 1.54 -24.77
N LEU A 369 -42.72 0.91 -25.63
CA LEU A 369 -43.19 0.16 -26.79
C LEU A 369 -43.30 -1.31 -26.40
N LEU A 370 -44.51 -1.85 -26.50
CA LEU A 370 -44.85 -3.23 -26.17
C LEU A 370 -44.79 -4.08 -27.45
N PRO A 371 -44.30 -5.33 -27.38
CA PRO A 371 -44.17 -6.16 -28.56
C PRO A 371 -45.53 -6.56 -29.13
N ASP A 372 -45.56 -6.84 -30.43
CA ASP A 372 -46.79 -7.30 -31.09
C ASP A 372 -47.23 -8.67 -30.55
N GLY A 373 -48.54 -8.85 -30.39
CA GLY A 373 -49.14 -9.96 -29.68
C GLY A 373 -48.86 -9.98 -28.17
N TRP A 374 -48.62 -8.85 -27.50
CA TRP A 374 -48.48 -8.86 -26.03
C TRP A 374 -49.83 -9.02 -25.30
N GLY A 375 -49.78 -9.34 -24.02
CA GLY A 375 -50.95 -9.56 -23.19
C GLY A 375 -51.53 -10.99 -23.31
N PRO A 376 -52.41 -11.40 -22.39
CA PRO A 376 -52.96 -12.75 -22.37
C PRO A 376 -53.66 -13.10 -23.69
N GLY A 377 -53.21 -14.19 -24.33
CA GLY A 377 -53.80 -14.67 -25.58
C GLY A 377 -53.40 -13.90 -26.84
N GLY A 378 -52.41 -13.00 -26.76
CA GLY A 378 -51.87 -12.32 -27.95
C GLY A 378 -52.69 -11.13 -28.45
N ASN A 379 -53.47 -10.50 -27.57
CA ASN A 379 -54.50 -9.53 -27.95
C ASN A 379 -54.02 -8.07 -28.04
N ASN A 380 -52.72 -7.79 -27.89
CA ASN A 380 -52.17 -6.43 -27.83
C ASN A 380 -52.89 -5.56 -26.81
N GLY A 381 -53.12 -6.10 -25.62
CA GLY A 381 -53.81 -5.38 -24.57
C GLY A 381 -53.87 -6.15 -23.26
N GLY A 382 -53.83 -5.41 -22.17
CA GLY A 382 -53.87 -5.98 -20.84
C GLY A 382 -53.32 -5.05 -19.77
N PRO A 383 -53.21 -5.57 -18.53
CA PRO A 383 -52.62 -4.83 -17.42
C PRO A 383 -51.10 -4.68 -17.62
N VAL A 384 -50.60 -3.45 -17.53
CA VAL A 384 -49.17 -3.12 -17.44
C VAL A 384 -48.91 -2.55 -16.05
N TRP A 385 -47.93 -3.11 -15.37
CA TRP A 385 -47.48 -2.67 -14.06
C TRP A 385 -46.43 -1.58 -14.22
N ILE A 386 -46.64 -0.43 -13.58
CA ILE A 386 -45.67 0.65 -13.53
C ILE A 386 -45.21 0.81 -12.08
N THR A 387 -43.90 0.92 -11.89
CA THR A 387 -43.30 1.03 -10.56
C THR A 387 -42.28 2.15 -10.53
N LEU A 388 -42.52 3.16 -9.70
CA LEU A 388 -41.54 4.19 -9.38
C LEU A 388 -40.79 3.77 -8.13
N SER A 389 -39.47 3.62 -8.27
CA SER A 389 -38.60 3.04 -7.26
C SER A 389 -37.27 3.78 -7.13
N GLY A 390 -36.50 3.46 -6.10
CA GLY A 390 -35.20 4.06 -5.81
C GLY A 390 -34.65 3.48 -4.51
N ASN A 391 -34.38 4.34 -3.53
CA ASN A 391 -34.04 3.87 -2.18
C ASN A 391 -35.22 3.17 -1.46
N ALA A 392 -36.43 3.36 -1.97
CA ALA A 392 -37.67 2.76 -1.51
C ALA A 392 -38.61 2.54 -2.71
N LEU A 393 -39.74 1.87 -2.44
CA LEU A 393 -40.87 1.84 -3.36
C LEU A 393 -41.66 3.14 -3.18
N TYR A 394 -41.71 4.00 -4.20
CA TYR A 394 -42.44 5.26 -4.12
C TYR A 394 -43.90 5.10 -4.50
N GLU A 395 -44.13 4.40 -5.61
CA GLU A 395 -45.45 4.23 -6.20
C GLU A 395 -45.48 2.99 -7.06
N THR A 396 -46.65 2.36 -7.10
CA THR A 396 -46.90 1.30 -8.06
C THR A 396 -48.35 1.34 -8.51
N GLU A 397 -48.56 1.21 -9.80
CA GLU A 397 -49.86 1.32 -10.43
C GLU A 397 -50.02 0.23 -11.48
N LEU A 398 -51.25 -0.27 -11.62
CA LEU A 398 -51.63 -1.16 -12.70
C LEU A 398 -52.45 -0.38 -13.73
N VAL A 399 -51.85 -0.12 -14.88
CA VAL A 399 -52.46 0.64 -15.97
C VAL A 399 -53.02 -0.32 -17.01
N GLN A 400 -54.24 -0.09 -17.48
CA GLN A 400 -54.83 -0.87 -18.58
C GLN A 400 -54.38 -0.26 -19.90
N VAL A 401 -53.52 -0.96 -20.64
CA VAL A 401 -53.01 -0.49 -21.93
C VAL A 401 -53.67 -1.30 -23.04
N ARG A 402 -54.11 -0.62 -24.10
CA ARG A 402 -54.56 -1.22 -25.36
C ARG A 402 -53.62 -0.77 -26.47
N GLY A 403 -53.31 -1.68 -27.40
CA GLY A 403 -52.33 -1.43 -28.44
C GLY A 403 -50.89 -1.57 -27.94
N THR A 404 -49.91 -1.06 -28.68
CA THR A 404 -48.49 -1.36 -28.49
C THR A 404 -47.65 -0.21 -27.93
N THR A 405 -48.27 0.91 -27.54
CA THR A 405 -47.56 2.09 -27.02
C THR A 405 -48.19 2.58 -25.74
N LEU A 406 -47.35 2.75 -24.70
CA LEU A 406 -47.67 3.37 -23.43
C LEU A 406 -46.84 4.66 -23.30
N VAL A 407 -47.51 5.79 -23.03
CA VAL A 407 -46.86 7.04 -22.62
C VAL A 407 -47.22 7.27 -21.17
N TYR A 408 -46.22 7.35 -20.31
CA TYR A 408 -46.39 7.54 -18.88
C TYR A 408 -45.68 8.80 -18.42
N ASP A 409 -46.48 9.78 -17.99
CA ASP A 409 -46.02 11.03 -17.41
C ASP A 409 -46.08 10.94 -15.88
N PHE A 410 -45.01 11.37 -15.22
CA PHE A 410 -44.98 11.49 -13.77
C PHE A 410 -44.19 12.71 -13.33
N ALA A 411 -44.64 13.36 -12.26
CA ALA A 411 -43.94 14.50 -11.70
C ALA A 411 -42.67 14.03 -10.95
N ILE A 412 -41.54 14.68 -11.18
CA ILE A 412 -40.35 14.48 -10.34
C ILE A 412 -40.62 15.08 -8.98
N GLU A 413 -40.76 14.22 -7.98
CA GLU A 413 -41.04 14.64 -6.63
C GLU A 413 -39.77 14.81 -5.80
N LYS A 414 -39.83 15.69 -4.80
CA LYS A 414 -38.74 15.84 -3.83
C LYS A 414 -38.40 14.54 -3.10
N ARG A 415 -39.38 13.63 -2.93
CA ARG A 415 -39.21 12.33 -2.25
C ARG A 415 -38.28 11.36 -3.00
N PHE A 416 -38.03 11.58 -4.29
CA PHE A 416 -37.14 10.76 -5.11
C PHE A 416 -35.65 10.99 -4.80
N GLY A 417 -35.29 12.06 -4.08
CA GLY A 417 -33.89 12.33 -3.77
C GLY A 417 -33.06 12.65 -5.01
N SER A 418 -31.99 11.88 -5.26
CA SER A 418 -31.06 12.11 -6.39
C SER A 418 -31.36 11.25 -7.61
N ALA A 419 -32.24 10.25 -7.51
CA ALA A 419 -32.66 9.43 -8.64
C ALA A 419 -34.00 8.74 -8.41
N VAL A 420 -34.77 8.57 -9.49
CA VAL A 420 -35.95 7.69 -9.53
C VAL A 420 -35.81 6.72 -10.68
N TYR A 421 -36.23 5.48 -10.46
CA TYR A 421 -36.28 4.42 -11.44
C TYR A 421 -37.74 4.15 -11.79
N ALA A 422 -38.09 4.28 -13.06
CA ALA A 422 -39.40 3.90 -13.55
C ALA A 422 -39.31 2.52 -14.22
N SER A 423 -40.02 1.55 -13.66
CA SER A 423 -40.13 0.21 -14.21
C SER A 423 -41.46 0.03 -14.93
N VAL A 424 -41.44 -0.67 -16.05
CA VAL A 424 -42.61 -1.10 -16.81
C VAL A 424 -42.57 -2.61 -16.93
N ALA A 425 -43.55 -3.29 -16.38
CA ALA A 425 -43.70 -4.74 -16.47
C ALA A 425 -45.03 -5.12 -17.10
N TYR A 426 -45.03 -6.08 -18.03
CA TYR A 426 -46.24 -6.51 -18.73
C TYR A 426 -46.33 -8.03 -18.83
N PRO A 427 -47.54 -8.61 -18.93
CA PRO A 427 -47.71 -10.03 -19.22
C PRO A 427 -47.46 -10.29 -20.72
N THR A 428 -46.49 -11.13 -21.02
CA THR A 428 -46.25 -11.72 -22.34
C THR A 428 -47.44 -12.60 -22.80
N ALA A 429 -47.48 -12.94 -24.09
CA ALA A 429 -48.50 -13.83 -24.66
C ALA A 429 -48.63 -15.18 -23.92
N THR A 430 -47.53 -15.66 -23.35
CA THR A 430 -47.44 -16.93 -22.59
C THR A 430 -47.86 -16.80 -21.13
N GLY A 431 -48.22 -15.60 -20.67
CA GLY A 431 -48.58 -15.34 -19.26
C GLY A 431 -47.38 -15.14 -18.32
N ARG A 432 -46.14 -15.14 -18.84
CA ARG A 432 -44.95 -14.68 -18.10
C ARG A 432 -44.91 -13.17 -18.05
N TRP A 433 -44.25 -12.59 -17.05
CA TRP A 433 -44.00 -11.15 -16.97
C TRP A 433 -42.61 -10.83 -17.52
N ASP A 434 -42.47 -9.74 -18.27
CA ASP A 434 -41.20 -9.14 -18.66
C ASP A 434 -41.17 -7.68 -18.21
N GLU A 435 -39.99 -7.18 -17.85
CA GLU A 435 -39.79 -5.90 -17.15
C GLU A 435 -38.60 -5.11 -17.71
N ARG A 436 -38.75 -3.80 -17.87
CA ARG A 436 -37.65 -2.87 -18.19
C ARG A 436 -37.66 -1.68 -17.24
N VAL A 437 -36.46 -1.22 -16.85
CA VAL A 437 -36.26 -0.15 -15.87
C VAL A 437 -35.47 0.99 -16.50
N VAL A 438 -35.95 2.23 -16.32
CA VAL A 438 -35.27 3.46 -16.76
C VAL A 438 -34.91 4.32 -15.55
N ALA A 439 -33.68 4.83 -15.51
CA ALA A 439 -33.19 5.68 -14.43
C ALA A 439 -33.27 7.18 -14.80
N PHE A 440 -33.80 7.99 -13.89
CA PHE A 440 -33.87 9.45 -14.01
C PHE A 440 -33.01 10.09 -12.92
N ARG A 441 -31.94 10.80 -13.30
CA ARG A 441 -31.10 11.55 -12.35
C ARG A 441 -31.76 12.87 -11.98
N VAL A 442 -31.78 13.20 -10.70
CA VAL A 442 -32.43 14.41 -10.17
C VAL A 442 -31.37 15.31 -9.51
N ILE A 443 -31.13 16.49 -10.09
CA ILE A 443 -30.20 17.49 -9.54
C ILE A 443 -30.96 18.81 -9.35
N PRO A 444 -31.31 19.19 -8.11
CA PRO A 444 -31.99 20.46 -7.88
C PRO A 444 -31.03 21.62 -8.14
N LYS A 445 -31.30 22.49 -9.14
CA LYS A 445 -30.45 23.67 -9.42
C LYS A 445 -30.30 24.60 -8.22
N GLN A 446 -31.33 24.70 -7.38
CA GLN A 446 -31.24 25.51 -6.15
C GLN A 446 -30.24 24.94 -5.14
N ARG A 447 -29.67 23.74 -5.38
CA ARG A 447 -28.67 23.08 -4.54
C ARG A 447 -27.23 23.18 -5.08
N THR A 448 -26.97 23.93 -6.15
CA THR A 448 -25.63 24.05 -6.76
C THR A 448 -25.00 25.43 -6.52
N LEU A 449 -23.67 25.46 -6.53
CA LEU A 449 -22.83 26.66 -6.52
C LEU A 449 -21.89 26.63 -7.73
N GLN A 450 -21.55 27.81 -8.25
CA GLN A 450 -20.48 28.01 -9.20
C GLN A 450 -19.26 28.61 -8.48
N VAL A 451 -18.08 28.01 -8.67
CA VAL A 451 -16.84 28.39 -7.99
C VAL A 451 -15.79 28.76 -9.04
N ASN A 452 -15.41 30.04 -9.09
CA ASN A 452 -14.34 30.52 -9.94
C ASN A 452 -13.09 30.79 -9.10
N VAL A 453 -11.94 30.30 -9.56
CA VAL A 453 -10.66 30.39 -8.86
C VAL A 453 -9.61 31.00 -9.77
N GLU A 454 -8.92 32.02 -9.29
CA GLU A 454 -7.90 32.74 -10.08
C GLU A 454 -6.64 33.01 -9.26
N PRO A 455 -5.45 32.51 -9.68
CA PRO A 455 -4.20 32.94 -9.10
C PRO A 455 -3.92 34.41 -9.45
N LYS A 456 -3.41 35.20 -8.51
CA LYS A 456 -3.05 36.60 -8.76
C LYS A 456 -1.91 36.73 -9.76
N ASN A 457 -0.95 35.81 -9.71
CA ASN A 457 0.13 35.71 -10.67
C ASN A 457 0.12 34.32 -11.30
N GLU A 458 0.02 34.22 -12.61
CA GLU A 458 0.16 32.94 -13.34
C GLU A 458 1.57 32.35 -13.19
N GLU A 459 2.58 33.21 -12.96
CA GLU A 459 3.94 32.82 -12.59
C GLU A 459 4.43 33.63 -11.39
N ALA A 460 4.87 32.94 -10.34
CA ALA A 460 5.39 33.54 -9.10
C ALA A 460 6.84 33.10 -8.82
N LEU A 461 7.57 33.88 -8.01
CA LEU A 461 8.92 33.53 -7.58
C LEU A 461 8.87 32.52 -6.41
N PRO A 462 9.76 31.51 -6.37
CA PRO A 462 9.93 30.64 -5.22
C PRO A 462 10.26 31.45 -3.96
N ASN A 463 9.80 31.00 -2.79
CA ASN A 463 9.87 31.76 -1.52
C ASN A 463 9.15 33.12 -1.54
N GLY A 464 8.48 33.49 -2.64
CA GLY A 464 7.71 34.71 -2.80
C GLY A 464 6.30 34.63 -2.22
N LYS A 465 5.58 35.75 -2.22
CA LYS A 465 4.16 35.80 -1.83
C LYS A 465 3.28 35.49 -3.04
N GLN A 466 2.24 34.70 -2.84
CA GLN A 466 1.19 34.44 -3.82
C GLN A 466 -0.19 34.70 -3.20
N SER A 467 -1.15 35.06 -4.06
CA SER A 467 -2.55 35.21 -3.67
C SER A 467 -3.47 34.44 -4.61
N ILE A 468 -4.57 33.89 -4.09
CA ILE A 468 -5.63 33.25 -4.88
C ILE A 468 -6.94 33.99 -4.59
N ARG A 469 -7.68 34.37 -5.63
CA ARG A 469 -9.03 34.91 -5.54
C ARG A 469 -10.03 33.79 -5.81
N VAL A 470 -11.06 33.72 -4.97
CA VAL A 470 -12.18 32.79 -5.12
C VAL A 470 -13.47 33.59 -5.20
N LYS A 471 -14.34 33.23 -6.16
CA LYS A 471 -15.69 33.78 -6.30
C LYS A 471 -16.72 32.66 -6.33
N VAL A 472 -17.68 32.71 -5.42
CA VAL A 472 -18.77 31.73 -5.28
C VAL A 472 -20.11 32.40 -5.56
N THR A 473 -20.87 31.87 -6.50
CA THR A 473 -22.22 32.32 -6.85
C THR A 473 -23.21 31.16 -6.83
N ASP A 474 -24.48 31.44 -6.55
CA ASP A 474 -25.55 30.44 -6.72
C ASP A 474 -26.03 30.33 -8.17
N HIS A 475 -26.96 29.41 -8.42
CA HIS A 475 -27.58 29.19 -9.73
C HIS A 475 -28.25 30.43 -10.37
N THR A 476 -28.52 31.50 -9.61
CA THR A 476 -29.06 32.77 -10.14
C THR A 476 -27.96 33.78 -10.47
N GLY A 477 -26.69 33.45 -10.22
CA GLY A 477 -25.54 34.34 -10.36
C GLY A 477 -25.32 35.27 -9.16
N LYS A 478 -26.09 35.12 -8.08
CA LYS A 478 -25.92 35.93 -6.86
C LYS A 478 -24.76 35.40 -6.03
N GLY A 479 -23.92 36.32 -5.52
CA GLY A 479 -22.84 36.00 -4.59
C GLY A 479 -23.35 35.41 -3.27
N VAL A 480 -22.66 34.40 -2.74
CA VAL A 480 -23.06 33.68 -1.53
C VAL A 480 -21.88 33.52 -0.57
N ALA A 481 -22.13 33.80 0.72
CA ALA A 481 -21.22 33.43 1.81
C ALA A 481 -21.19 31.90 1.97
N ALA A 482 -20.05 31.31 1.69
CA ALA A 482 -19.79 29.88 1.65
C ALA A 482 -18.43 29.59 2.26
N GLN A 483 -18.29 28.43 2.89
CA GLN A 483 -16.99 27.91 3.24
C GLN A 483 -16.37 27.21 2.03
N VAL A 484 -15.09 27.43 1.81
CA VAL A 484 -14.32 26.90 0.69
C VAL A 484 -13.06 26.23 1.24
N SER A 485 -12.86 24.96 0.89
CA SER A 485 -11.57 24.31 1.06
C SER A 485 -10.68 24.67 -0.12
N VAL A 486 -9.46 25.13 0.15
CA VAL A 486 -8.49 25.55 -0.87
C VAL A 486 -7.20 24.77 -0.68
N GLY A 487 -6.87 23.93 -1.67
CA GLY A 487 -5.60 23.20 -1.74
C GLY A 487 -4.74 23.66 -2.90
N VAL A 488 -3.43 23.73 -2.67
CA VAL A 488 -2.41 24.08 -3.67
C VAL A 488 -1.32 23.02 -3.62
N VAL A 489 -1.38 22.08 -4.56
CA VAL A 489 -0.57 20.84 -4.58
C VAL A 489 0.31 20.78 -5.82
N ASP A 490 1.52 20.23 -5.69
CA ASP A 490 2.48 20.07 -6.79
C ASP A 490 1.90 19.15 -7.88
N LYS A 491 1.91 19.61 -9.14
CA LYS A 491 1.39 18.86 -10.29
C LYS A 491 2.09 17.51 -10.48
N ALA A 492 3.35 17.40 -10.07
CA ALA A 492 4.10 16.14 -10.14
C ALA A 492 3.50 15.03 -9.25
N VAL A 493 2.77 15.38 -8.19
CA VAL A 493 2.05 14.39 -7.34
C VAL A 493 0.91 13.75 -8.13
N TYR A 494 0.15 14.52 -8.90
CA TYR A 494 -0.94 14.01 -9.75
C TYR A 494 -0.46 13.14 -10.91
N ALA A 495 0.81 13.28 -11.33
CA ALA A 495 1.43 12.39 -12.31
C ALA A 495 1.74 10.99 -11.73
N ILE A 496 1.88 10.89 -10.41
CA ILE A 496 2.08 9.62 -9.70
C ILE A 496 0.73 8.94 -9.43
N GLN A 497 -0.26 9.71 -8.99
CA GLN A 497 -1.61 9.23 -8.69
C GLN A 497 -2.64 10.34 -8.92
N GLN A 498 -3.63 10.07 -9.78
CA GLN A 498 -4.78 10.94 -9.95
C GLN A 498 -5.71 10.90 -8.72
N GLU A 499 -6.47 11.98 -8.51
CA GLU A 499 -7.46 12.12 -7.44
C GLU A 499 -8.49 10.96 -7.46
N PHE A 500 -8.73 10.32 -6.31
CA PHE A 500 -9.70 9.21 -6.19
C PHE A 500 -11.16 9.71 -6.21
N ARG A 501 -11.38 10.94 -5.75
CA ARG A 501 -12.70 11.53 -5.55
C ARG A 501 -13.30 12.01 -6.89
N PRO A 502 -14.57 11.68 -7.21
CA PRO A 502 -15.28 12.29 -8.34
C PRO A 502 -15.59 13.78 -8.10
N ASN A 503 -16.02 14.51 -9.14
CA ASN A 503 -16.50 15.88 -8.99
C ASN A 503 -17.58 16.00 -7.89
N ILE A 504 -17.56 17.09 -7.12
CA ILE A 504 -18.43 17.31 -5.96
C ILE A 504 -19.93 17.12 -6.22
N LEU A 505 -20.45 17.50 -7.40
CA LEU A 505 -21.88 17.33 -7.70
C LEU A 505 -22.24 15.87 -7.94
N SER A 506 -21.34 15.10 -8.55
CA SER A 506 -21.51 13.66 -8.73
C SER A 506 -21.39 12.89 -7.42
N PHE A 507 -20.62 13.40 -6.46
CA PHE A 507 -20.55 12.86 -5.11
C PHE A 507 -21.89 12.99 -4.36
N PHE A 508 -22.51 14.18 -4.37
CA PHE A 508 -23.76 14.43 -3.61
C PHE A 508 -25.06 14.06 -4.35
N TYR A 509 -25.05 14.00 -5.68
CA TYR A 509 -26.21 13.63 -6.50
C TYR A 509 -25.91 12.45 -7.43
N PRO A 510 -25.56 11.26 -6.89
CA PRO A 510 -25.33 10.07 -7.70
C PRO A 510 -26.65 9.43 -8.16
N LEU A 511 -26.57 8.54 -9.16
CA LEU A 511 -27.61 7.53 -9.37
C LEU A 511 -27.53 6.53 -8.20
N VAL A 512 -28.39 6.69 -7.20
CA VAL A 512 -28.43 5.80 -6.05
C VAL A 512 -28.86 4.39 -6.47
N ARG A 513 -28.37 3.35 -5.79
CA ARG A 513 -28.78 1.96 -6.06
C ARG A 513 -30.30 1.84 -5.99
N ASN A 514 -30.91 1.17 -6.97
CA ASN A 514 -32.30 0.75 -6.87
C ASN A 514 -32.39 -0.40 -5.84
N ASN A 515 -33.06 -0.17 -4.71
CA ASN A 515 -33.18 -1.12 -3.60
C ASN A 515 -34.43 -2.00 -3.69
N ILE A 516 -35.09 -2.04 -4.86
CA ILE A 516 -36.24 -2.90 -5.12
C ILE A 516 -35.79 -4.11 -5.95
N ALA A 517 -36.21 -5.29 -5.51
CA ALA A 517 -36.08 -6.54 -6.25
C ALA A 517 -37.47 -7.09 -6.52
N ASN A 518 -37.76 -7.41 -7.79
CA ASN A 518 -39.02 -7.98 -8.22
C ASN A 518 -38.87 -9.48 -8.44
N PHE A 519 -39.91 -10.24 -8.08
CA PHE A 519 -39.94 -11.69 -8.24
C PHE A 519 -41.27 -12.10 -8.88
N TYR A 520 -41.22 -12.81 -10.00
CA TYR A 520 -42.41 -13.38 -10.64
C TYR A 520 -42.53 -14.87 -10.29
N SER A 521 -43.73 -15.33 -9.96
CA SER A 521 -43.98 -16.75 -9.63
C SER A 521 -43.64 -17.70 -10.79
N ALA A 522 -43.60 -17.20 -12.04
CA ALA A 522 -43.21 -17.93 -13.24
C ALA A 522 -41.68 -18.11 -13.40
N GLU A 523 -40.86 -17.40 -12.63
CA GLU A 523 -39.39 -17.47 -12.66
C GLU A 523 -38.79 -18.43 -11.63
N PHE A 524 -39.63 -19.05 -10.79
CA PHE A 524 -39.22 -20.15 -9.92
C PHE A 524 -39.04 -21.45 -10.73
N GLN A 525 -38.00 -21.50 -11.57
CA GLN A 525 -37.41 -22.75 -12.07
C GLN A 525 -35.87 -22.67 -12.01
N GLY A 526 -35.30 -23.22 -10.94
CA GLY A 526 -33.96 -23.84 -10.94
C GLY A 526 -32.74 -22.95 -10.72
N TYR A 527 -32.51 -22.50 -9.49
CA TYR A 527 -31.16 -22.09 -9.05
C TYR A 527 -30.34 -23.29 -8.54
N GLY A 528 -29.22 -23.59 -9.20
CA GLY A 528 -27.94 -23.63 -8.47
C GLY A 528 -27.21 -24.96 -8.17
N TYR A 529 -27.60 -26.13 -8.67
CA TYR A 529 -26.82 -27.38 -8.45
C TYR A 529 -25.60 -27.56 -9.38
N GLY A 530 -25.47 -26.74 -10.44
CA GLY A 530 -24.41 -26.88 -11.46
C GLY A 530 -23.05 -26.28 -11.07
N GLU A 531 -23.05 -25.17 -10.34
CA GLU A 531 -21.81 -24.46 -9.96
C GLU A 531 -21.03 -25.19 -8.85
N TYR A 532 -21.76 -25.87 -7.95
CA TYR A 532 -21.18 -26.71 -6.91
C TYR A 532 -20.47 -27.95 -7.48
N LEU A 533 -20.99 -28.54 -8.57
CA LEU A 533 -20.39 -29.72 -9.21
C LEU A 533 -19.23 -29.38 -10.16
N ALA A 534 -19.23 -28.17 -10.76
CA ALA A 534 -18.10 -27.69 -11.55
C ALA A 534 -16.87 -27.38 -10.68
N ARG A 535 -17.07 -26.81 -9.49
CA ARG A 535 -16.02 -26.53 -8.51
C ARG A 535 -15.37 -27.80 -7.93
N LEU A 536 -16.12 -28.90 -7.81
CA LEU A 536 -15.61 -30.19 -7.33
C LEU A 536 -14.76 -30.97 -8.35
N ARG A 537 -14.86 -30.67 -9.66
CA ARG A 537 -14.10 -31.37 -10.72
C ARG A 537 -12.92 -30.58 -11.30
N GLY A 538 -12.78 -29.28 -10.96
CA GLY A 538 -11.88 -28.36 -11.67
C GLY A 538 -10.48 -28.10 -11.08
N ARG A 539 -10.17 -28.45 -9.82
CA ARG A 539 -8.85 -28.15 -9.17
C ARG A 539 -8.26 -26.77 -9.56
N ILE A 540 -9.05 -25.70 -9.50
CA ILE A 540 -8.58 -24.33 -9.78
C ILE A 540 -8.09 -23.72 -8.46
N ARG A 541 -6.86 -23.19 -8.46
CA ARG A 541 -6.22 -22.52 -7.31
C ARG A 541 -6.52 -21.02 -7.33
N ASP A 542 -6.72 -20.44 -6.14
CA ASP A 542 -6.95 -19.00 -5.92
C ASP A 542 -5.63 -18.23 -5.77
N HIS A 543 -5.41 -17.22 -6.62
CA HIS A 543 -4.57 -16.01 -6.46
C HIS A 543 -5.06 -15.01 -7.53
N GLU A 544 -5.17 -13.69 -7.42
CA GLU A 544 -4.61 -12.61 -6.58
C GLU A 544 -5.52 -11.37 -6.85
N PHE A 545 -5.79 -10.49 -5.88
CA PHE A 545 -5.87 -9.03 -6.09
C PHE A 545 -5.84 -8.30 -4.74
N ALA A 546 -4.65 -7.77 -4.40
CA ALA A 546 -4.50 -6.54 -3.63
C ALA A 546 -3.10 -5.99 -3.95
N ALA A 547 -3.05 -5.03 -4.87
CA ALA A 547 -1.84 -4.29 -5.19
C ALA A 547 -1.54 -3.31 -4.04
N VAL A 548 -0.67 -3.73 -3.13
CA VAL A 548 -0.07 -2.90 -2.10
C VAL A 548 1.31 -2.51 -2.62
N LYS A 549 1.46 -1.27 -3.08
CA LYS A 549 2.76 -0.70 -3.48
C LYS A 549 3.56 -0.29 -2.23
N PRO A 550 4.81 -0.76 -2.03
CA PRO A 550 5.68 -0.32 -0.93
C PRO A 550 6.77 0.73 -1.30
N PRO A 551 7.42 1.35 -0.28
CA PRO A 551 7.96 2.71 -0.24
C PRO A 551 9.39 2.90 -0.78
N GLN A 552 9.68 4.07 -1.37
CA GLN A 552 11.02 4.66 -1.47
C GLN A 552 11.16 5.93 -0.61
N ILE A 553 12.08 5.94 0.36
CA ILE A 553 12.35 7.08 1.25
C ILE A 553 12.83 8.32 0.46
N GLU A 554 12.30 9.47 0.86
CA GLU A 554 12.30 10.74 0.13
C GLU A 554 13.54 11.63 0.27
N ARG A 555 13.64 12.49 -0.75
CA ARG A 555 14.31 13.79 -0.74
C ARG A 555 13.29 14.87 -0.34
N LYS A 556 13.57 15.64 0.72
CA LYS A 556 12.68 16.71 1.22
C LYS A 556 12.57 17.90 0.25
N ASP A 557 11.45 17.97 -0.49
CA ASP A 557 10.86 19.18 -1.07
C ASP A 557 9.38 19.24 -0.61
N GLU A 558 8.78 20.42 -0.38
CA GLU A 558 7.40 20.51 0.16
C GLU A 558 6.34 20.28 -0.94
N ASP A 559 5.49 19.26 -0.83
CA ASP A 559 4.53 18.88 -1.90
C ASP A 559 3.24 19.69 -1.92
N THR A 560 2.94 20.37 -0.82
CA THR A 560 1.77 21.24 -0.67
C THR A 560 2.23 22.64 -0.33
N ALA A 561 2.02 23.60 -1.24
CA ALA A 561 2.35 25.00 -0.97
C ALA A 561 1.36 25.67 -0.01
N TYR A 562 0.10 25.22 -0.03
CA TYR A 562 -0.95 25.75 0.82
C TYR A 562 -2.11 24.78 0.95
N TRP A 563 -2.63 24.64 2.17
CA TRP A 563 -3.87 23.95 2.47
C TRP A 563 -4.66 24.75 3.50
N ASN A 564 -5.89 25.12 3.18
CA ASN A 564 -6.83 25.67 4.15
C ASN A 564 -8.25 25.15 3.86
N PRO A 565 -8.79 24.28 4.73
CA PRO A 565 -10.11 23.67 4.52
C PRO A 565 -11.29 24.58 4.88
N SER A 566 -11.08 25.82 5.35
CA SER A 566 -12.15 26.65 5.92
C SER A 566 -12.10 28.14 5.53
N VAL A 567 -11.77 28.45 4.28
CA VAL A 567 -11.83 29.84 3.79
C VAL A 567 -13.29 30.26 3.66
N VAL A 568 -13.73 31.30 4.36
CA VAL A 568 -15.12 31.77 4.27
C VAL A 568 -15.20 32.95 3.32
N THR A 569 -16.09 32.89 2.32
CA THR A 569 -16.37 34.02 1.42
C THR A 569 -17.25 35.06 2.10
N ASP A 570 -17.10 36.31 1.68
CA ASP A 570 -17.96 37.40 2.13
C ASP A 570 -19.39 37.29 1.57
N ALA A 571 -20.26 38.24 1.94
CA ALA A 571 -21.64 38.27 1.46
C ALA A 571 -21.77 38.47 -0.07
N SER A 572 -20.71 38.93 -0.74
CA SER A 572 -20.64 39.00 -2.20
C SER A 572 -20.15 37.68 -2.81
N GLY A 573 -19.77 36.70 -2.00
CA GLY A 573 -19.17 35.44 -2.42
C GLY A 573 -17.69 35.53 -2.78
N ALA A 574 -16.99 36.59 -2.38
CA ALA A 574 -15.56 36.75 -2.64
C ALA A 574 -14.69 36.32 -1.45
N ALA A 575 -13.56 35.67 -1.72
CA ALA A 575 -12.48 35.45 -0.76
C ALA A 575 -11.12 35.66 -1.43
N THR A 576 -10.13 36.07 -0.65
CA THR A 576 -8.73 36.12 -1.08
C THR A 576 -7.85 35.43 -0.06
N VAL A 577 -7.04 34.50 -0.54
CA VAL A 577 -6.08 33.75 0.26
C VAL A 577 -4.68 34.23 -0.07
N ASN A 578 -3.85 34.49 0.95
CA ASN A 578 -2.46 34.92 0.79
C ASN A 578 -1.53 33.93 1.50
N PHE A 579 -0.49 33.48 0.81
CA PHE A 579 0.48 32.54 1.36
C PHE A 579 1.88 32.77 0.77
N LYS A 580 2.88 32.21 1.44
CA LYS A 580 4.27 32.21 0.95
C LYS A 580 4.51 30.88 0.25
N LEU A 581 5.06 30.93 -0.97
CA LEU A 581 5.43 29.73 -1.70
C LEU A 581 6.66 29.08 -1.07
N PRO A 582 6.77 27.75 -1.11
CA PRO A 582 8.02 27.06 -0.77
C PRO A 582 9.12 27.41 -1.79
N GLY A 583 10.33 26.94 -1.52
CA GLY A 583 11.48 27.09 -2.41
C GLY A 583 11.36 26.33 -3.73
N ASN A 584 10.33 25.48 -3.88
CA ASN A 584 10.11 24.64 -5.04
C ASN A 584 9.89 25.46 -6.31
N GLN A 585 10.50 25.00 -7.40
CA GLN A 585 10.22 25.47 -8.75
C GLN A 585 9.41 24.39 -9.48
N THR A 586 8.08 24.57 -9.54
CA THR A 586 7.14 23.57 -10.06
C THR A 586 5.85 24.21 -10.62
N LEU A 587 4.93 23.40 -11.13
CA LEU A 587 3.55 23.77 -11.42
C LEU A 587 2.66 23.39 -10.24
N TRP A 588 1.79 24.31 -9.83
CA TRP A 588 0.86 24.14 -8.73
C TRP A 588 -0.56 24.03 -9.27
N VAL A 589 -1.29 23.02 -8.82
CA VAL A 589 -2.73 22.86 -9.07
C VAL A 589 -3.49 23.41 -7.89
N ILE A 590 -4.43 24.32 -8.15
CA ILE A 590 -5.36 24.88 -7.19
C ILE A 590 -6.68 24.12 -7.31
N THR A 591 -7.17 23.59 -6.19
CA THR A 591 -8.51 22.99 -6.09
C THR A 591 -9.30 23.72 -5.02
N ALA A 592 -10.50 24.19 -5.37
CA ALA A 592 -11.42 24.83 -4.44
C ALA A 592 -12.78 24.12 -4.42
N VAL A 593 -13.21 23.64 -3.25
CA VAL A 593 -14.54 23.03 -3.06
C VAL A 593 -15.32 23.88 -2.08
N ALA A 594 -16.50 24.35 -2.49
CA ALA A 594 -17.35 25.25 -1.71
C ALA A 594 -18.62 24.55 -1.20
N ALA A 595 -18.99 24.87 0.04
CA ALA A 595 -20.24 24.51 0.67
C ALA A 595 -20.82 25.72 1.42
N ASP A 596 -22.12 25.99 1.27
CA ASP A 596 -22.80 27.02 2.05
C ASP A 596 -23.66 26.45 3.18
N ALA A 597 -24.07 27.30 4.12
CA ALA A 597 -24.88 26.87 5.27
C ALA A 597 -26.27 26.32 4.89
N SER A 598 -26.69 26.44 3.63
CA SER A 598 -27.92 25.86 3.12
C SER A 598 -27.75 24.46 2.52
N GLY A 599 -26.51 23.96 2.45
CA GLY A 599 -26.18 22.67 1.85
C GLY A 599 -26.11 22.72 0.31
N ARG A 600 -25.69 23.86 -0.26
CA ARG A 600 -25.33 23.97 -1.68
C ARG A 600 -23.85 23.68 -1.88
N PHE A 601 -23.49 23.02 -2.97
CA PHE A 601 -22.10 22.61 -3.26
C PHE A 601 -21.61 23.04 -4.64
N GLY A 602 -20.32 23.29 -4.77
CA GLY A 602 -19.65 23.59 -6.04
C GLY A 602 -18.14 23.39 -5.97
N GLU A 603 -17.48 23.29 -7.12
CA GLU A 603 -16.04 23.04 -7.23
C GLU A 603 -15.45 23.84 -8.39
N GLY A 604 -14.19 24.26 -8.25
CA GLY A 604 -13.41 24.93 -9.29
C GLY A 604 -11.91 24.66 -9.17
N THR A 605 -11.21 24.63 -10.30
CA THR A 605 -9.76 24.37 -10.37
C THR A 605 -9.02 25.41 -11.21
N ALA A 606 -7.73 25.61 -10.93
CA ALA A 606 -6.84 26.49 -11.71
C ALA A 606 -5.38 26.04 -11.57
N GLU A 607 -4.47 26.55 -12.39
CA GLU A 607 -3.03 26.26 -12.30
C GLU A 607 -2.18 27.55 -12.28
N PHE A 608 -1.02 27.51 -11.63
CA PHE A 608 0.02 28.54 -11.76
C PHE A 608 1.42 27.94 -11.59
N ALA A 609 2.46 28.64 -12.05
CA ALA A 609 3.84 28.18 -11.92
C ALA A 609 4.62 28.93 -10.83
N SER A 610 5.50 28.23 -10.11
CA SER A 610 6.57 28.83 -9.32
C SER A 610 7.88 28.64 -10.08
N ARG A 611 8.49 29.72 -10.58
CA ARG A 611 9.69 29.65 -11.43
C ARG A 611 10.70 30.74 -11.08
N GLY A 612 11.94 30.34 -10.87
CA GLY A 612 13.07 31.25 -10.71
C GLY A 612 13.70 31.61 -12.05
N LYS A 613 14.58 32.63 -12.05
CA LYS A 613 15.40 32.98 -13.22
C LYS A 613 16.48 31.93 -13.51
N LEU A 614 16.95 31.25 -12.46
CA LEU A 614 17.92 30.15 -12.51
C LEU A 614 17.38 29.00 -11.65
N PHE A 615 17.39 27.80 -12.20
CA PHE A 615 17.08 26.56 -11.50
C PHE A 615 18.37 25.82 -11.18
N VAL A 616 18.52 25.34 -9.95
CA VAL A 616 19.66 24.54 -9.52
C VAL A 616 19.16 23.38 -8.68
N ALA A 617 19.59 22.16 -8.99
CA ALA A 617 19.27 20.95 -8.21
C ALA A 617 20.46 19.99 -8.21
N ALA A 618 20.78 19.41 -7.04
CA ALA A 618 21.80 18.36 -6.91
C ALA A 618 21.15 16.97 -6.79
N SER A 619 21.57 15.97 -7.56
CA SER A 619 21.19 14.56 -7.37
C SER A 619 22.31 13.84 -6.60
N LEU A 620 21.97 13.31 -5.42
CA LEU A 620 22.89 12.66 -4.48
C LEU A 620 22.24 11.36 -3.95
N PRO A 621 23.03 10.33 -3.57
CA PRO A 621 22.50 9.11 -2.96
C PRO A 621 21.78 9.38 -1.64
N GLN A 622 20.93 8.43 -1.22
CA GLN A 622 20.14 8.57 0.01
C GLN A 622 20.99 8.48 1.29
N PHE A 623 22.11 7.76 1.22
CA PHE A 623 23.12 7.65 2.27
C PHE A 623 24.46 7.29 1.64
N LEU A 624 25.54 7.31 2.43
CA LEU A 624 26.84 6.71 2.11
C LEU A 624 27.34 5.94 3.32
N ARG A 625 28.27 4.99 3.13
CA ARG A 625 29.09 4.44 4.22
C ARG A 625 30.47 5.09 4.22
N GLN A 626 31.10 5.15 5.39
CA GLN A 626 32.47 5.65 5.50
C GLN A 626 33.41 4.93 4.52
N GLY A 627 34.14 5.67 3.69
CA GLY A 627 35.00 5.14 2.64
C GLY A 627 34.33 4.89 1.29
N ASP A 628 33.01 5.12 1.16
CA ASP A 628 32.34 5.13 -0.14
C ASP A 628 32.73 6.39 -0.94
N GLU A 629 32.86 6.21 -2.25
CA GLU A 629 33.10 7.29 -3.22
C GLU A 629 31.91 7.38 -4.17
N VAL A 630 31.39 8.58 -4.41
CA VAL A 630 30.22 8.79 -5.27
C VAL A 630 30.37 10.00 -6.18
N THR A 631 29.84 9.87 -7.39
CA THR A 631 29.65 10.97 -8.33
C THR A 631 28.17 11.35 -8.34
N GLY A 632 27.84 12.48 -7.74
CA GLY A 632 26.54 13.14 -7.87
C GLY A 632 26.49 14.03 -9.11
N THR A 633 25.30 14.57 -9.40
CA THR A 633 25.11 15.54 -10.49
C THR A 633 24.49 16.83 -9.98
N ILE A 634 24.87 17.96 -10.54
CA ILE A 634 24.23 19.26 -10.33
C ILE A 634 23.65 19.70 -11.67
N ARG A 635 22.35 19.88 -11.71
CA ARG A 635 21.66 20.49 -12.84
C ARG A 635 21.52 21.99 -12.60
N VAL A 636 21.97 22.78 -13.56
CA VAL A 636 21.78 24.24 -13.59
C VAL A 636 21.08 24.62 -14.87
N ALA A 637 19.96 25.33 -14.76
CA ALA A 637 19.14 25.67 -15.91
C ALA A 637 18.72 27.15 -15.93
N ASN A 638 18.85 27.77 -17.11
CA ASN A 638 18.47 29.15 -17.39
C ASN A 638 17.17 29.18 -18.22
N ASN A 639 16.14 28.51 -17.71
CA ASN A 639 14.93 28.21 -18.48
C ASN A 639 14.07 29.44 -18.82
N LYS A 640 14.25 30.55 -18.10
CA LYS A 640 13.52 31.81 -18.30
C LYS A 640 14.39 32.97 -18.78
N GLY A 641 15.71 32.83 -18.84
CA GLY A 641 16.60 33.90 -19.31
C GLY A 641 16.46 34.11 -20.82
N LYS A 642 16.30 35.38 -21.23
CA LYS A 642 16.37 35.79 -22.65
C LYS A 642 17.80 35.97 -23.17
N ARG A 643 18.78 35.93 -22.27
CA ARG A 643 20.21 36.07 -22.56
C ARG A 643 20.98 34.96 -21.83
N PRO A 644 22.17 34.57 -22.33
CA PRO A 644 23.09 33.72 -21.59
C PRO A 644 23.38 34.32 -20.21
N ARG A 645 23.59 33.46 -19.22
CA ARG A 645 23.96 33.86 -17.86
C ARG A 645 25.26 33.20 -17.47
N THR A 646 26.07 33.94 -16.74
CA THR A 646 27.28 33.41 -16.13
C THR A 646 26.96 33.00 -14.71
N VAL A 647 27.25 31.74 -14.36
CA VAL A 647 27.02 31.20 -13.03
C VAL A 647 28.35 30.69 -12.49
N SER A 648 28.66 31.01 -11.24
CA SER A 648 29.73 30.38 -10.49
C SER A 648 29.11 29.45 -9.46
N LEU A 649 29.48 28.18 -9.48
CA LEU A 649 29.02 27.17 -8.52
C LEU A 649 30.18 26.80 -7.63
N GLY A 650 29.99 26.90 -6.32
CA GLY A 650 30.88 26.33 -5.33
C GLY A 650 30.13 25.23 -4.60
N LEU A 651 30.65 24.02 -4.70
CA LEU A 651 30.15 22.91 -3.92
C LEU A 651 31.17 22.57 -2.84
N ASP A 652 30.70 22.46 -1.61
CA ASP A 652 31.52 22.19 -0.43
C ASP A 652 30.88 21.09 0.41
N GLY A 653 31.58 19.95 0.49
CA GLY A 653 31.28 18.89 1.44
C GLY A 653 31.73 19.29 2.84
N GLN A 654 30.83 19.19 3.82
CA GLN A 654 31.08 19.52 5.21
C GLN A 654 30.66 18.37 6.12
N ASN A 655 31.23 18.34 7.34
CA ASN A 655 30.88 17.40 8.40
C ASN A 655 31.01 15.92 7.99
N GLY A 656 32.19 15.52 7.50
CA GLY A 656 32.51 14.11 7.26
C GLY A 656 32.36 13.63 5.82
N VAL A 657 32.10 14.53 4.87
CA VAL A 657 32.24 14.26 3.43
C VAL A 657 33.24 15.25 2.86
N SER A 658 34.25 14.74 2.14
CA SER A 658 35.18 15.56 1.37
C SER A 658 34.82 15.54 -0.11
N GLY A 659 35.12 16.63 -0.79
CA GLY A 659 34.70 16.87 -2.16
C GLY A 659 34.36 18.34 -2.32
N SER A 660 35.13 19.02 -3.18
CA SER A 660 34.85 20.39 -3.55
C SER A 660 34.81 20.50 -5.07
N GLY A 661 33.79 21.20 -5.57
CA GLY A 661 33.61 21.45 -6.99
C GLY A 661 33.43 22.94 -7.18
N THR A 662 34.42 23.62 -7.76
CA THR A 662 34.27 25.02 -8.15
C THR A 662 34.18 25.12 -9.66
N PHE A 663 33.03 25.55 -10.13
CA PHE A 663 32.80 25.84 -11.53
C PHE A 663 32.61 27.34 -11.67
N ALA A 664 33.68 28.06 -11.95
CA ALA A 664 33.63 29.50 -12.14
C ALA A 664 33.26 29.86 -13.59
N GLY A 665 32.45 30.89 -13.77
CA GLY A 665 32.21 31.46 -15.10
C GLY A 665 31.42 30.57 -16.06
N LEU A 666 30.58 29.65 -15.55
CA LEU A 666 29.75 28.77 -16.39
C LEU A 666 28.74 29.58 -17.20
N ALA A 667 28.94 29.65 -18.50
CA ALA A 667 27.95 30.23 -19.41
C ALA A 667 26.80 29.24 -19.63
N ILE A 668 25.63 29.56 -19.07
CA ILE A 668 24.37 28.86 -19.33
C ILE A 668 23.58 29.66 -20.36
N ALA A 669 23.49 29.15 -21.59
CA ALA A 669 22.77 29.81 -22.67
C ALA A 669 21.29 30.06 -22.31
N ALA A 670 20.67 31.04 -22.96
CA ALA A 670 19.26 31.31 -22.78
C ALA A 670 18.42 30.05 -23.09
N LYS A 671 17.49 29.69 -22.20
CA LYS A 671 16.62 28.51 -22.35
C LYS A 671 17.37 27.18 -22.48
N SER A 672 18.53 27.05 -21.84
CA SER A 672 19.32 25.81 -21.79
C SER A 672 19.57 25.36 -20.36
N GLU A 673 19.94 24.08 -20.21
CA GLU A 673 20.47 23.52 -18.98
C GLU A 673 21.88 22.97 -19.17
N ARG A 674 22.60 22.80 -18.06
CA ARG A 674 23.85 22.05 -17.97
C ARG A 674 23.80 21.13 -16.77
N VAL A 675 24.29 19.92 -16.95
CA VAL A 675 24.51 18.95 -15.87
C VAL A 675 26.00 18.88 -15.60
N LEU A 676 26.38 18.96 -14.34
CA LEU A 676 27.77 18.97 -13.89
C LEU A 676 27.97 17.82 -12.92
N SER A 677 28.99 17.01 -13.15
CA SER A 677 29.33 15.92 -12.23
C SER A 677 30.14 16.45 -11.05
N VAL A 678 29.84 15.97 -9.85
CA VAL A 678 30.56 16.31 -8.61
C VAL A 678 30.91 15.05 -7.85
N GLN A 679 32.18 14.92 -7.48
CA GLN A 679 32.68 13.76 -6.74
C GLN A 679 32.74 14.05 -5.24
N PHE A 680 32.38 13.03 -4.47
CA PHE A 680 32.39 13.04 -3.03
C PHE A 680 33.01 11.75 -2.48
N LYS A 681 33.63 11.88 -1.32
CA LYS A 681 34.10 10.76 -0.51
C LYS A 681 33.57 10.91 0.91
N ALA A 682 32.98 9.85 1.43
CA ALA A 682 32.56 9.78 2.82
C ALA A 682 33.77 9.49 3.71
N GLU A 683 34.13 10.43 4.59
CA GLU A 683 35.32 10.32 5.47
C GLU A 683 34.97 10.01 6.92
N ALA A 684 33.87 10.56 7.43
CA ALA A 684 33.47 10.39 8.83
C ALA A 684 31.96 10.15 8.97
N VAL A 685 31.60 9.30 9.94
CA VAL A 685 30.22 8.95 10.29
C VAL A 685 29.48 10.16 10.84
N GLY A 686 28.22 10.35 10.42
CA GLY A 686 27.37 11.44 10.86
C GLY A 686 26.44 11.96 9.77
N ASN A 687 25.77 13.08 10.03
CA ASN A 687 24.96 13.75 9.01
C ASN A 687 25.81 14.83 8.32
N ALA A 688 26.40 14.45 7.20
CA ALA A 688 27.16 15.37 6.37
C ALA A 688 26.26 16.41 5.71
N LYS A 689 26.82 17.56 5.39
CA LYS A 689 26.13 18.62 4.65
C LYS A 689 26.85 18.87 3.33
N VAL A 690 26.07 18.93 2.26
CA VAL A 690 26.55 19.35 0.95
C VAL A 690 25.99 20.75 0.69
N ALA A 691 26.87 21.75 0.76
CA ALA A 691 26.51 23.13 0.49
C ALA A 691 26.77 23.45 -0.99
N LEU A 692 25.70 23.76 -1.71
CA LEU A 692 25.75 24.21 -3.10
C LEU A 692 25.55 25.72 -3.16
N ARG A 693 26.66 26.45 -3.22
CA ARG A 693 26.69 27.90 -3.41
C ARG A 693 26.58 28.21 -4.90
N VAL A 694 25.60 29.03 -5.26
CA VAL A 694 25.30 29.47 -6.61
C VAL A 694 25.41 30.98 -6.65
N GLU A 695 26.41 31.49 -7.37
CA GLU A 695 26.60 32.91 -7.61
C GLU A 695 26.24 33.23 -9.06
N SER A 696 25.41 34.25 -9.25
CA SER A 696 24.94 34.70 -10.55
C SER A 696 24.69 36.20 -10.52
N ASP A 697 24.38 36.79 -11.67
CA ASP A 697 24.03 38.22 -11.79
C ASP A 697 22.83 38.64 -10.90
N ASP A 698 21.98 37.70 -10.47
CA ASP A 698 20.84 37.96 -9.58
C ASP A 698 21.18 37.81 -8.08
N GLY A 699 22.45 37.57 -7.74
CA GLY A 699 22.96 37.40 -6.38
C GLY A 699 23.47 36.00 -6.05
N VAL A 700 23.90 35.83 -4.80
CA VAL A 700 24.42 34.57 -4.24
C VAL A 700 23.30 33.81 -3.53
N ARG A 701 23.20 32.51 -3.77
CA ARG A 701 22.29 31.58 -3.10
C ARG A 701 23.07 30.37 -2.59
N THR A 702 22.58 29.74 -1.53
CA THR A 702 23.14 28.48 -1.04
C THR A 702 22.00 27.48 -0.83
N ASP A 703 22.07 26.34 -1.51
CA ASP A 703 21.22 25.16 -1.23
C ASP A 703 22.01 24.23 -0.29
N LEU A 704 21.39 23.76 0.79
CA LEU A 704 22.01 22.89 1.78
C LEU A 704 21.31 21.54 1.76
N ARG A 705 22.04 20.48 1.39
CA ARG A 705 21.53 19.10 1.38
C ARG A 705 22.15 18.31 2.53
N SER A 706 21.34 17.49 3.18
CA SER A 706 21.79 16.55 4.22
C SER A 706 22.10 15.21 3.57
N LEU A 707 23.27 14.64 3.84
CA LEU A 707 23.70 13.33 3.36
C LEU A 707 24.12 12.46 4.55
N PRO A 708 23.31 11.48 4.96
CA PRO A 708 23.67 10.59 6.06
C PRO A 708 24.87 9.71 5.69
N VAL A 709 25.91 9.72 6.53
CA VAL A 709 27.08 8.83 6.45
C VAL A 709 27.02 7.80 7.58
N ARG A 710 26.88 6.53 7.20
CA ARG A 710 26.83 5.36 8.10
C ARG A 710 28.24 4.81 8.37
N PRO A 711 28.45 4.13 9.50
CA PRO A 711 29.70 3.40 9.71
C PRO A 711 29.87 2.30 8.66
N ALA A 712 31.09 2.16 8.13
CA ALA A 712 31.48 0.99 7.34
C ALA A 712 31.94 -0.14 8.26
N ALA A 713 31.05 -0.55 9.16
CA ALA A 713 31.26 -1.60 10.12
C ALA A 713 29.97 -2.38 10.36
N ILE A 714 30.08 -3.64 10.78
CA ILE A 714 28.95 -4.35 11.40
C ILE A 714 28.96 -4.08 12.91
N GLU A 715 27.77 -3.91 13.48
CA GLU A 715 27.62 -3.81 14.94
C GLU A 715 27.52 -5.22 15.53
N GLN A 716 28.39 -5.51 16.49
CA GLN A 716 28.37 -6.76 17.24
C GLN A 716 28.32 -6.45 18.72
N LEU A 717 27.30 -6.97 19.42
CA LEU A 717 27.29 -6.94 20.88
C LEU A 717 28.29 -7.99 21.38
N ILE A 718 29.30 -7.55 22.14
CA ILE A 718 30.22 -8.43 22.85
C ILE A 718 29.92 -8.37 24.34
N VAL A 719 29.92 -9.54 24.98
CA VAL A 719 29.54 -9.70 26.38
C VAL A 719 30.52 -10.65 27.05
N SER A 720 30.93 -10.32 28.27
CA SER A 720 31.69 -11.18 29.15
C SER A 720 30.99 -11.20 30.50
N GLU A 721 30.78 -12.40 31.03
CA GLU A 721 30.03 -12.61 32.26
C GLU A 721 30.85 -13.34 33.31
N ARG A 722 30.56 -13.05 34.58
CA ARG A 722 31.14 -13.75 35.71
C ARG A 722 30.15 -13.84 36.87
N GLN A 723 30.18 -14.97 37.55
CA GLN A 723 29.50 -15.15 38.83
C GLN A 723 30.41 -14.70 39.97
N GLY A 724 29.88 -13.80 40.80
CA GLY A 724 30.57 -13.22 41.94
C GLY A 724 31.75 -12.31 41.58
N GLY A 725 32.67 -12.13 42.54
CA GLY A 725 33.87 -11.30 42.39
C GLY A 725 34.95 -11.86 41.46
N GLY A 726 35.96 -11.04 41.15
CA GLY A 726 37.11 -11.37 40.31
C GLY A 726 37.17 -10.61 38.99
N SER A 727 38.01 -11.06 38.05
CA SER A 727 38.25 -10.38 36.77
C SER A 727 37.23 -10.75 35.71
N VAL A 728 36.71 -9.76 34.99
CA VAL A 728 35.85 -9.89 33.80
C VAL A 728 36.52 -9.16 32.64
N GLU A 729 36.67 -9.82 31.49
CA GLU A 729 37.41 -9.32 30.34
C GLU A 729 36.64 -9.54 29.03
N LEU A 730 36.53 -8.50 28.21
CA LEU A 730 35.88 -8.53 26.90
C LEU A 730 36.80 -9.13 25.85
N GLU A 731 36.29 -10.09 25.08
CA GLU A 731 36.92 -10.55 23.86
C GLU A 731 36.53 -9.62 22.71
N VAL A 732 37.46 -8.78 22.27
CA VAL A 732 37.24 -7.78 21.22
C VAL A 732 37.73 -8.31 19.87
N PRO A 733 36.89 -8.30 18.82
CA PRO A 733 37.34 -8.64 17.47
C PRO A 733 38.48 -7.72 17.01
N GLU A 734 39.39 -8.24 16.19
CA GLU A 734 40.56 -7.51 15.72
C GLU A 734 40.18 -6.19 15.03
N LYS A 735 40.82 -5.08 15.43
CA LYS A 735 40.56 -3.70 14.94
C LYS A 735 39.12 -3.18 15.16
N ALA A 736 38.29 -3.86 15.93
CA ALA A 736 36.99 -3.33 16.30
C ALA A 736 37.13 -2.13 17.24
N THR A 737 36.33 -1.09 17.01
CA THR A 737 36.22 0.03 17.96
C THR A 737 35.04 -0.22 18.88
N LEU A 738 35.25 -0.09 20.18
CA LEU A 738 34.20 -0.26 21.17
C LEU A 738 33.42 1.03 21.38
N THR A 739 32.11 0.89 21.52
CA THR A 739 31.22 1.91 22.05
C THR A 739 30.34 1.29 23.13
N ASN A 740 29.71 2.13 23.96
CA ASN A 740 28.77 1.69 25.01
C ASN A 740 29.33 0.61 25.96
N VAL A 741 30.57 0.78 26.43
CA VAL A 741 31.15 -0.14 27.42
C VAL A 741 30.42 0.04 28.76
N GLU A 742 29.71 -0.98 29.22
CA GLU A 742 28.89 -0.95 30.43
C GLU A 742 29.23 -2.15 31.32
N LEU A 743 29.45 -1.90 32.61
CA LEU A 743 29.45 -2.93 33.65
C LEU A 743 28.12 -2.92 34.36
N ASN A 744 27.38 -4.02 34.31
CA ASN A 744 26.12 -4.22 34.99
C ASN A 744 26.25 -5.32 36.06
N LEU A 745 25.93 -4.98 37.30
CA LEU A 745 25.95 -5.87 38.46
C LEU A 745 24.53 -6.20 38.90
N MET A 746 24.21 -7.49 38.88
CA MET A 746 22.88 -8.02 39.17
C MET A 746 22.95 -8.94 40.40
N PRO A 747 22.73 -8.40 41.61
CA PRO A 747 22.77 -9.17 42.84
C PRO A 747 21.47 -9.94 43.16
N THR A 748 20.37 -9.64 42.47
CA THR A 748 19.03 -10.16 42.80
C THR A 748 18.24 -10.51 41.54
N THR A 749 17.22 -11.36 41.68
CA THR A 749 16.30 -11.70 40.59
C THR A 749 15.53 -10.47 40.07
N VAL A 750 15.27 -9.48 40.93
CA VAL A 750 14.66 -8.20 40.54
C VAL A 750 15.58 -7.42 39.58
N ALA A 751 16.89 -7.40 39.83
CA ALA A 751 17.85 -6.74 38.94
C ALA A 751 17.91 -7.43 37.57
N ALA A 752 17.96 -8.77 37.56
CA ALA A 752 17.92 -9.57 36.34
C ALA A 752 16.63 -9.37 35.52
N ALA A 753 15.48 -9.28 36.19
CA ALA A 753 14.21 -9.01 35.54
C ALA A 753 14.16 -7.61 34.92
N LEU A 754 14.62 -6.57 35.63
CA LEU A 754 14.68 -5.21 35.09
C LEU A 754 15.63 -5.11 33.88
N ALA A 755 16.78 -5.79 33.91
CA ALA A 755 17.67 -5.87 32.75
C ALA A 755 16.98 -6.55 31.54
N SER A 756 16.18 -7.58 31.80
CA SER A 756 15.42 -8.29 30.76
C SER A 756 14.34 -7.42 30.13
N VAL A 757 13.59 -6.67 30.94
CA VAL A 757 12.59 -5.68 30.46
C VAL A 757 13.24 -4.66 29.53
N ARG A 758 14.40 -4.09 29.91
CA ARG A 758 15.14 -3.15 29.04
C ARG A 758 15.50 -3.75 27.69
N GLY A 759 16.00 -5.00 27.69
CA GLY A 759 16.37 -5.69 26.46
C GLY A 759 15.17 -5.98 25.55
N LEU A 760 14.05 -6.41 26.13
CA LEU A 760 12.83 -6.76 25.38
C LEU A 760 12.13 -5.53 24.77
N LEU A 761 12.24 -4.35 25.38
CA LEU A 761 11.65 -3.11 24.85
C LEU A 761 12.31 -2.61 23.56
N ASN A 762 13.59 -2.93 23.36
CA ASN A 762 14.37 -2.45 22.21
C ASN A 762 14.42 -3.48 21.06
N TYR A 763 13.64 -4.56 21.15
CA TYR A 763 13.65 -5.62 20.15
C TYR A 763 12.88 -5.22 18.88
N PRO A 764 13.49 -5.28 17.68
CA PRO A 764 12.98 -4.57 16.49
C PRO A 764 11.96 -5.36 15.64
N TYR A 765 11.57 -6.57 16.02
CA TYR A 765 10.77 -7.48 15.19
C TYR A 765 9.39 -7.80 15.79
N GLY A 766 8.41 -8.15 14.93
CA GLY A 766 6.97 -8.14 15.26
C GLY A 766 6.20 -9.45 15.05
N CYS A 767 6.87 -10.62 15.05
CA CYS A 767 6.17 -11.92 14.96
C CYS A 767 5.27 -12.16 16.19
N LEU A 768 4.25 -13.03 16.11
CA LEU A 768 3.38 -13.35 17.26
C LEU A 768 4.16 -13.71 18.53
N GLU A 769 5.09 -14.67 18.44
CA GLU A 769 5.86 -15.11 19.60
C GLU A 769 6.69 -13.94 20.17
N GLN A 770 7.31 -13.14 19.31
CA GLN A 770 8.10 -11.99 19.72
C GLN A 770 7.23 -10.92 20.37
N LEU A 771 6.02 -10.67 19.84
CA LEU A 771 5.05 -9.77 20.45
C LEU A 771 4.64 -10.29 21.82
N ILE A 772 4.36 -11.59 21.97
CA ILE A 772 4.08 -12.20 23.28
C ILE A 772 5.27 -12.03 24.23
N ALA A 773 6.49 -12.33 23.78
CA ALA A 773 7.71 -12.26 24.56
C ALA A 773 8.10 -10.82 24.97
N THR A 774 7.76 -9.81 24.18
CA THR A 774 8.04 -8.40 24.50
C THR A 774 6.89 -7.69 25.22
N THR A 775 5.70 -8.30 25.25
CA THR A 775 4.49 -7.74 25.88
C THR A 775 4.22 -8.37 27.25
N VAL A 776 4.14 -9.69 27.30
CA VAL A 776 3.58 -10.41 28.45
C VAL A 776 4.49 -10.40 29.67
N PRO A 777 5.81 -10.65 29.57
CA PRO A 777 6.69 -10.62 30.74
C PRO A 777 6.75 -9.25 31.41
N ASN A 778 6.66 -8.18 30.63
CA ASN A 778 6.65 -6.80 31.14
C ASN A 778 5.43 -6.54 32.04
N ILE A 779 4.24 -7.01 31.61
CA ILE A 779 3.01 -6.95 32.41
C ILE A 779 3.19 -7.77 33.69
N ALA A 780 3.71 -8.99 33.59
CA ALA A 780 3.83 -9.90 34.71
C ALA A 780 4.81 -9.37 35.78
N VAL A 781 5.97 -8.83 35.38
CA VAL A 781 6.96 -8.23 36.28
C VAL A 781 6.40 -6.99 36.96
N TYR A 782 5.80 -6.06 36.20
CA TYR A 782 5.19 -4.85 36.76
C TYR A 782 4.13 -5.19 37.82
N ARG A 783 3.22 -6.10 37.48
CA ARG A 783 2.17 -6.57 38.39
C ARG A 783 2.75 -7.24 39.64
N THR A 784 3.70 -8.16 39.49
CA THR A 784 4.31 -8.86 40.64
C THR A 784 4.93 -7.88 41.62
N LEU A 785 5.64 -6.85 41.13
CA LEU A 785 6.26 -5.82 41.98
C LEU A 785 5.24 -4.88 42.64
N LYS A 786 4.12 -4.59 41.98
CA LYS A 786 2.99 -3.83 42.57
C LYS A 786 2.27 -4.64 43.65
N GLU A 787 1.99 -5.92 43.40
CA GLU A 787 1.30 -6.82 44.33
C GLU A 787 2.03 -6.96 45.67
N VAL A 788 3.37 -7.00 45.66
CA VAL A 788 4.18 -7.07 46.89
C VAL A 788 4.61 -5.69 47.42
N GLY A 789 4.03 -4.60 46.92
CA GLY A 789 4.27 -3.23 47.42
C GLY A 789 5.71 -2.73 47.24
N SER A 790 6.45 -3.29 46.28
CA SER A 790 7.89 -3.05 46.10
C SER A 790 8.22 -2.13 44.93
N PHE A 791 7.27 -1.93 44.00
CA PHE A 791 7.42 -0.99 42.88
C PHE A 791 7.85 0.41 43.34
N GLY A 792 7.19 0.98 44.35
CA GLY A 792 7.50 2.34 44.84
C GLY A 792 8.83 2.46 45.59
N LYS A 793 9.51 1.33 45.85
CA LYS A 793 10.84 1.29 46.49
C LYS A 793 11.98 1.27 45.48
N LEU A 794 11.68 1.08 44.19
CA LEU A 794 12.66 1.16 43.12
C LEU A 794 13.07 2.60 42.86
N ASP A 795 14.21 2.81 42.22
CA ASP A 795 14.62 4.13 41.76
C ASP A 795 13.69 4.66 40.63
N PRO A 796 13.65 5.99 40.40
CA PRO A 796 12.78 6.59 39.38
C PRO A 796 13.00 6.07 37.95
N GLU A 797 14.24 5.73 37.55
CA GLU A 797 14.54 5.21 36.21
C GLU A 797 13.88 3.83 36.03
N SER A 798 14.00 2.96 37.03
CA SER A 798 13.37 1.63 37.00
C SER A 798 11.83 1.69 37.10
N GLN A 799 11.27 2.66 37.83
CA GLN A 799 9.81 2.89 37.84
C GLN A 799 9.31 3.32 36.47
N ALA A 800 9.96 4.33 35.86
CA ALA A 800 9.60 4.84 34.53
C ALA A 800 9.72 3.75 33.45
N LEU A 801 10.80 2.95 33.49
CA LEU A 801 11.00 1.80 32.60
C LEU A 801 9.80 0.84 32.64
N LEU A 802 9.37 0.45 33.85
CA LEU A 802 8.29 -0.52 34.01
C LEU A 802 6.92 0.07 33.63
N GLU A 803 6.69 1.35 33.91
CA GLU A 803 5.47 2.05 33.49
C GLU A 803 5.39 2.19 31.97
N GLU A 804 6.49 2.56 31.32
CA GLU A 804 6.60 2.56 29.86
C GLU A 804 6.38 1.16 29.29
N ALA A 805 7.05 0.15 29.87
CA ALA A 805 6.91 -1.23 29.42
C ALA A 805 5.47 -1.71 29.53
N TYR A 806 4.80 -1.42 30.65
CA TYR A 806 3.39 -1.73 30.86
C TYR A 806 2.49 -1.00 29.85
N SER A 807 2.73 0.29 29.63
CA SER A 807 1.97 1.11 28.66
C SER A 807 2.10 0.57 27.23
N ARG A 808 3.33 0.30 26.76
CA ARG A 808 3.57 -0.29 25.43
C ARG A 808 2.96 -1.68 25.30
N SER A 809 2.96 -2.45 26.39
CA SER A 809 2.36 -3.79 26.41
C SER A 809 0.85 -3.77 26.17
N ILE A 810 0.13 -2.73 26.58
CA ILE A 810 -1.31 -2.59 26.29
C ILE A 810 -1.55 -2.54 24.76
N PHE A 811 -0.71 -1.79 24.02
CA PHE A 811 -0.78 -1.77 22.55
C PHE A 811 -0.36 -3.12 21.94
N GLY A 812 0.66 -3.76 22.51
CA GLY A 812 1.10 -5.10 22.12
C GLY A 812 -0.02 -6.14 22.20
N LEU A 813 -0.84 -6.11 23.26
CA LEU A 813 -2.00 -6.99 23.42
C LEU A 813 -3.03 -6.84 22.29
N THR A 814 -3.29 -5.61 21.84
CA THR A 814 -4.17 -5.37 20.68
C THR A 814 -3.60 -6.01 19.42
N ARG A 815 -2.30 -5.85 19.15
CA ARG A 815 -1.64 -6.47 17.98
C ARG A 815 -1.70 -8.01 18.06
N ILE A 816 -1.43 -8.59 19.23
CA ILE A 816 -1.53 -10.03 19.47
C ILE A 816 -2.94 -10.53 19.14
N LYS A 817 -3.98 -9.86 19.65
CA LYS A 817 -5.39 -10.25 19.40
C LYS A 817 -5.75 -10.22 17.91
N ASN A 818 -5.18 -9.30 17.14
CA ASN A 818 -5.42 -9.20 15.70
C ASN A 818 -4.78 -10.34 14.87
N LEU A 819 -3.89 -11.13 15.46
CA LEU A 819 -3.28 -12.31 14.82
C LEU A 819 -4.12 -13.58 14.99
N ALA A 820 -5.25 -13.50 15.69
CA ALA A 820 -6.23 -14.58 15.78
C ALA A 820 -6.95 -14.75 14.42
N VAL A 821 -7.18 -16.00 14.03
CA VAL A 821 -7.89 -16.33 12.79
C VAL A 821 -9.33 -16.77 13.06
N LYS A 822 -10.22 -16.60 12.08
CA LYS A 822 -11.66 -16.91 12.20
C LYS A 822 -11.96 -18.37 12.58
N SER A 823 -11.09 -19.30 12.21
CA SER A 823 -11.20 -20.73 12.53
C SER A 823 -10.82 -21.06 13.99
N GLY A 824 -10.39 -20.07 14.77
CA GLY A 824 -9.84 -20.25 16.12
C GLY A 824 -8.34 -20.54 16.07
N GLY A 825 -7.58 -19.97 17.01
CA GLY A 825 -6.12 -20.09 17.07
C GLY A 825 -5.37 -18.91 16.45
N TYR A 826 -4.04 -19.00 16.40
CA TYR A 826 -3.15 -17.88 16.06
C TYR A 826 -2.12 -18.24 14.97
N THR A 827 -1.63 -17.21 14.29
CA THR A 827 -0.68 -17.28 13.18
C THR A 827 0.56 -16.41 13.42
N TRP A 828 1.59 -16.53 12.56
CA TRP A 828 2.90 -15.90 12.76
C TRP A 828 2.88 -14.39 12.50
N PHE A 829 2.20 -13.99 11.43
CA PHE A 829 1.98 -12.62 10.97
C PHE A 829 0.50 -12.47 10.53
N SER A 830 0.07 -11.24 10.29
CA SER A 830 -1.19 -10.93 9.60
C SER A 830 -1.28 -11.63 8.23
N GLY A 831 -2.49 -11.92 7.77
CA GLY A 831 -2.75 -12.42 6.41
C GLY A 831 -2.73 -13.95 6.23
N TYR A 832 -2.43 -14.72 7.27
CA TYR A 832 -2.57 -16.19 7.25
C TYR A 832 -3.98 -16.60 7.67
N SER A 833 -4.53 -17.62 7.00
CA SER A 833 -5.87 -18.16 7.31
C SER A 833 -5.84 -19.43 8.15
N GLU A 834 -4.70 -20.14 8.19
CA GLU A 834 -4.54 -21.41 8.90
C GLU A 834 -3.77 -21.23 10.21
N PRO A 835 -4.39 -21.54 11.37
CA PRO A 835 -3.74 -21.47 12.67
C PRO A 835 -2.73 -22.61 12.83
N THR A 836 -1.70 -22.40 13.66
CA THR A 836 -0.79 -23.49 14.04
C THR A 836 -0.88 -23.78 15.53
N VAL A 837 -0.73 -25.06 15.90
CA VAL A 837 -0.79 -25.50 17.31
C VAL A 837 0.30 -24.83 18.17
N PRO A 838 1.59 -24.80 17.77
CA PRO A 838 2.65 -24.17 18.59
C PRO A 838 2.38 -22.69 18.88
N LEU A 839 2.02 -21.90 17.86
CA LEU A 839 1.74 -20.47 18.03
C LEU A 839 0.49 -20.21 18.86
N THR A 840 -0.53 -21.05 18.68
CA THR A 840 -1.75 -20.95 19.49
C THR A 840 -1.48 -21.28 20.96
N LEU A 841 -0.62 -22.27 21.26
CA LEU A 841 -0.19 -22.56 22.63
C LEU A 841 0.52 -21.35 23.26
N ILE A 842 1.45 -20.73 22.53
CA ILE A 842 2.19 -19.54 22.98
C ILE A 842 1.25 -18.35 23.24
N ALA A 843 0.34 -18.07 22.31
CA ALA A 843 -0.62 -16.97 22.43
C ALA A 843 -1.58 -17.17 23.59
N VAL A 844 -2.15 -18.38 23.75
CA VAL A 844 -3.10 -18.65 24.84
C VAL A 844 -2.40 -18.59 26.19
N ASP A 845 -1.18 -19.13 26.34
CA ASP A 845 -0.41 -19.01 27.59
C ASP A 845 -0.10 -17.55 27.92
N GLY A 846 0.44 -16.81 26.95
CA GLY A 846 0.80 -15.41 27.13
C GLY A 846 -0.41 -14.50 27.44
N LEU A 847 -1.52 -14.66 26.71
CA LEU A 847 -2.75 -13.90 26.97
C LEU A 847 -3.39 -14.26 28.31
N THR A 848 -3.14 -15.47 28.84
CA THR A 848 -3.64 -15.85 30.17
C THR A 848 -3.01 -15.01 31.28
N TYR A 849 -1.73 -14.63 31.18
CA TYR A 849 -1.13 -13.64 32.09
C TYR A 849 -1.81 -12.27 32.00
N ALA A 850 -2.22 -11.84 30.80
CA ALA A 850 -2.96 -10.60 30.60
C ALA A 850 -4.38 -10.67 31.20
N VAL A 851 -5.03 -11.85 31.15
CA VAL A 851 -6.29 -12.11 31.85
C VAL A 851 -6.10 -12.01 33.36
N GLU A 852 -5.06 -12.66 33.91
CA GLU A 852 -4.77 -12.59 35.33
C GLU A 852 -4.48 -11.14 35.78
N ALA A 853 -3.87 -10.32 34.91
CA ALA A 853 -3.61 -8.90 35.14
C ALA A 853 -4.83 -7.99 34.94
N GLY A 854 -5.99 -8.52 34.55
CA GLY A 854 -7.21 -7.75 34.31
C GLY A 854 -7.20 -6.91 33.03
N LEU A 855 -6.27 -7.16 32.10
CA LEU A 855 -6.14 -6.44 30.83
C LEU A 855 -6.93 -7.09 29.69
N VAL A 856 -7.22 -8.39 29.81
CA VAL A 856 -8.04 -9.15 28.86
C VAL A 856 -9.16 -9.83 29.65
N ALA A 857 -10.38 -9.81 29.12
CA ALA A 857 -11.49 -10.52 29.76
C ALA A 857 -11.28 -12.03 29.68
N LYS A 858 -11.51 -12.77 30.77
CA LYS A 858 -11.37 -14.24 30.78
C LYS A 858 -12.25 -14.90 29.72
N ASN A 859 -13.40 -14.32 29.40
CA ASN A 859 -14.38 -14.77 28.40
C ASN A 859 -14.21 -14.08 27.03
N ASP A 860 -13.05 -13.48 26.74
CA ASP A 860 -12.75 -12.92 25.42
C ASP A 860 -12.98 -13.97 24.32
N GLU A 861 -13.76 -13.59 23.29
CA GLU A 861 -14.25 -14.52 22.27
C GLU A 861 -13.11 -15.17 21.48
N GLY A 862 -12.10 -14.39 21.07
CA GLY A 862 -10.94 -14.89 20.34
C GLY A 862 -10.08 -15.83 21.18
N LEU A 863 -9.88 -15.50 22.46
CA LEU A 863 -9.14 -16.35 23.39
C LEU A 863 -9.86 -17.68 23.67
N GLN A 864 -11.19 -17.65 23.85
CA GLN A 864 -11.96 -18.87 24.05
C GLN A 864 -12.01 -19.73 22.78
N ALA A 865 -12.19 -19.12 21.60
CA ALA A 865 -12.12 -19.83 20.33
C ALA A 865 -10.75 -20.53 20.12
N ALA A 866 -9.65 -19.87 20.50
CA ALA A 866 -8.32 -20.46 20.48
C ALA A 866 -8.17 -21.63 21.48
N ALA A 867 -8.72 -21.51 22.69
CA ALA A 867 -8.73 -22.59 23.67
C ALA A 867 -9.55 -23.80 23.18
N GLU A 868 -10.69 -23.58 22.52
CA GLU A 868 -11.48 -24.62 21.89
C GLU A 868 -10.75 -25.29 20.73
N TYR A 869 -10.09 -24.49 19.88
CA TYR A 869 -9.25 -25.01 18.80
C TYR A 869 -8.19 -25.97 19.34
N LEU A 870 -7.48 -25.60 20.42
CA LEU A 870 -6.48 -26.46 21.06
C LEU A 870 -7.11 -27.73 21.65
N ALA A 871 -8.27 -27.60 22.29
CA ALA A 871 -8.96 -28.72 22.94
C ALA A 871 -9.39 -29.80 21.93
N ARG A 872 -9.74 -29.41 20.70
CA ARG A 872 -10.19 -30.30 19.61
C ARG A 872 -9.06 -31.01 18.85
N GLN A 873 -7.79 -30.65 19.09
CA GLN A 873 -6.67 -31.30 18.39
C GLN A 873 -6.52 -32.76 18.82
N GLU A 874 -6.36 -33.67 17.88
CA GLU A 874 -6.13 -35.10 18.11
C GLU A 874 -4.74 -35.52 17.61
N GLY A 875 -4.19 -36.61 18.16
CA GLY A 875 -2.90 -37.16 17.70
C GLY A 875 -1.69 -36.26 17.92
N LEU A 876 -1.76 -35.29 18.84
CA LEU A 876 -0.62 -34.41 19.14
C LEU A 876 0.57 -35.21 19.70
N PRO A 877 1.81 -34.83 19.34
CA PRO A 877 3.01 -35.30 20.03
C PRO A 877 2.89 -35.09 21.55
N ALA A 878 3.42 -36.05 22.34
CA ALA A 878 3.27 -36.05 23.80
C ALA A 878 3.70 -34.73 24.47
N THR A 879 4.78 -34.11 24.00
CA THR A 879 5.28 -32.83 24.50
C THR A 879 4.31 -31.67 24.25
N LEU A 880 3.71 -31.59 23.05
CA LEU A 880 2.69 -30.58 22.73
C LEU A 880 1.39 -30.83 23.49
N ASP A 881 1.01 -32.09 23.72
CA ASP A 881 -0.19 -32.41 24.48
C ASP A 881 -0.06 -32.04 25.98
N VAL A 882 1.10 -32.27 26.57
CA VAL A 882 1.39 -31.82 27.93
C VAL A 882 1.38 -30.29 28.01
N THR A 883 1.98 -29.60 27.02
CA THR A 883 1.94 -28.13 26.92
C THR A 883 0.50 -27.62 26.83
N ARG A 884 -0.31 -28.23 25.95
CA ARG A 884 -1.74 -27.95 25.85
C ARG A 884 -2.46 -28.13 27.18
N THR A 885 -2.17 -29.21 27.89
CA THR A 885 -2.81 -29.51 29.18
C THR A 885 -2.50 -28.42 30.20
N TYR A 886 -1.26 -27.98 30.29
CA TYR A 886 -0.85 -26.85 31.12
C TYR A 886 -1.58 -25.55 30.75
N VAL A 887 -1.49 -25.14 29.48
CA VAL A 887 -2.07 -23.88 28.99
C VAL A 887 -3.58 -23.82 29.20
N LEU A 888 -4.29 -24.92 28.90
CA LEU A 888 -5.74 -25.01 29.11
C LEU A 888 -6.12 -25.04 30.60
N ALA A 889 -5.38 -25.77 31.44
CA ALA A 889 -5.60 -25.80 32.88
C ALA A 889 -5.38 -24.41 33.50
N ARG A 890 -4.40 -23.64 33.02
CA ARG A 890 -4.18 -22.27 33.46
C ARG A 890 -5.34 -21.34 33.14
N LEU A 891 -5.84 -21.36 31.90
CA LEU A 891 -6.95 -20.50 31.48
C LEU A 891 -8.29 -20.93 32.13
N GLN A 892 -8.58 -22.23 32.15
CA GLN A 892 -9.91 -22.76 32.48
C GLN A 892 -9.99 -23.52 33.80
N GLY A 893 -8.88 -23.63 34.55
CA GLY A 893 -8.81 -24.19 35.89
C GLY A 893 -9.25 -25.64 35.98
N SER A 894 -10.09 -25.94 36.97
CA SER A 894 -10.57 -27.29 37.32
C SER A 894 -11.27 -28.04 36.18
N LYS A 895 -11.73 -27.35 35.13
CA LYS A 895 -12.28 -27.98 33.91
C LYS A 895 -11.32 -29.00 33.28
N HIS A 896 -10.01 -28.81 33.45
CA HIS A 896 -8.98 -29.70 32.90
C HIS A 896 -8.34 -30.65 33.93
N ALA A 897 -8.91 -30.76 35.15
CA ALA A 897 -8.37 -31.66 36.18
C ALA A 897 -8.29 -33.13 35.73
N ALA A 898 -9.28 -33.62 34.98
CA ALA A 898 -9.24 -34.97 34.42
C ALA A 898 -8.06 -35.17 33.46
N ARG A 899 -7.83 -34.20 32.57
CA ARG A 899 -6.72 -34.23 31.61
C ARG A 899 -5.37 -34.14 32.32
N ALA A 900 -5.25 -33.29 33.34
CA ALA A 900 -4.05 -33.18 34.17
C ALA A 900 -3.72 -34.50 34.89
N ARG A 901 -4.70 -35.21 35.44
CA ARG A 901 -4.48 -36.55 36.05
C ARG A 901 -3.96 -37.57 35.04
N THR A 902 -4.56 -37.62 33.85
CA THR A 902 -4.09 -38.52 32.78
C THR A 902 -2.66 -38.20 32.38
N ALA A 903 -2.33 -36.92 32.22
CA ALA A 903 -0.98 -36.49 31.85
C ALA A 903 0.05 -36.78 32.95
N ILE A 904 -0.31 -36.63 34.23
CA ILE A 904 0.57 -36.99 35.36
C ILE A 904 0.85 -38.49 35.39
N ALA A 905 -0.15 -39.32 35.12
CA ALA A 905 0.03 -40.76 35.09
C ALA A 905 0.93 -41.24 33.93
N SER A 906 0.95 -40.51 32.81
CA SER A 906 1.78 -40.85 31.64
C SER A 906 3.18 -40.19 31.65
N ALA A 907 3.39 -39.16 32.46
CA ALA A 907 4.66 -38.42 32.53
C ALA A 907 5.77 -39.24 33.21
N SER A 908 6.75 -39.70 32.41
CA SER A 908 7.98 -40.31 32.92
C SER A 908 8.84 -39.28 33.65
N GLY A 909 9.44 -39.65 34.79
CA GLY A 909 10.42 -38.79 35.48
C GLY A 909 11.71 -38.53 34.71
N LYS A 910 11.97 -39.29 33.64
CA LYS A 910 13.08 -39.04 32.71
C LYS A 910 12.80 -37.91 31.72
N ASP A 911 11.53 -37.61 31.45
CA ASP A 911 11.10 -36.46 30.65
C ASP A 911 10.77 -35.30 31.61
N MET A 912 11.80 -34.53 31.95
CA MET A 912 11.69 -33.45 32.93
C MET A 912 10.71 -32.35 32.48
N TYR A 913 10.58 -32.13 31.17
CA TYR A 913 9.63 -31.15 30.63
C TYR A 913 8.20 -31.59 30.86
N ALA A 914 7.87 -32.83 30.46
CA ALA A 914 6.53 -33.37 30.66
C ALA A 914 6.17 -33.47 32.15
N ALA A 915 7.09 -33.95 32.98
CA ALA A 915 6.91 -34.02 34.43
C ALA A 915 6.64 -32.65 35.05
N ALA A 916 7.41 -31.61 34.67
CA ALA A 916 7.23 -30.28 35.23
C ALA A 916 5.92 -29.62 34.80
N LEU A 917 5.59 -29.62 33.51
CA LEU A 917 4.37 -29.00 33.02
C LEU A 917 3.10 -29.70 33.52
N THR A 918 3.13 -31.02 33.73
CA THR A 918 1.97 -31.73 34.30
C THR A 918 1.75 -31.38 35.77
N VAL A 919 2.82 -31.16 36.55
CA VAL A 919 2.72 -30.61 37.92
C VAL A 919 2.13 -29.19 37.90
N LEU A 920 2.61 -28.32 37.02
CA LEU A 920 2.06 -26.95 36.89
C LEU A 920 0.60 -26.96 36.42
N ALA A 921 0.23 -27.87 35.51
CA ALA A 921 -1.16 -28.07 35.10
C ALA A 921 -2.04 -28.53 36.28
N ALA A 922 -1.53 -29.44 37.11
CA ALA A 922 -2.20 -29.91 38.31
C ALA A 922 -2.37 -28.80 39.36
N GLU A 923 -1.44 -27.87 39.46
CA GLU A 923 -1.61 -26.68 40.30
C GLU A 923 -2.78 -25.82 39.83
N HIS A 924 -2.78 -25.42 38.57
CA HIS A 924 -3.84 -24.57 38.03
C HIS A 924 -5.20 -25.27 38.00
N ALA A 925 -5.22 -26.60 37.87
CA ALA A 925 -6.44 -27.41 37.96
C ALA A 925 -6.93 -27.63 39.40
N GLY A 926 -6.17 -27.21 40.43
CA GLY A 926 -6.54 -27.33 41.83
C GLY A 926 -6.35 -28.73 42.44
N ILE A 927 -5.47 -29.56 41.86
CA ILE A 927 -5.23 -30.96 42.27
C ILE A 927 -3.79 -31.23 42.73
N ILE A 928 -3.01 -30.18 43.03
CA ILE A 928 -1.59 -30.28 43.44
C ILE A 928 -1.34 -31.17 44.66
N GLN A 929 -2.33 -31.28 45.55
CA GLN A 929 -2.25 -32.06 46.79
C GLN A 929 -2.54 -33.56 46.61
N GLU A 930 -2.93 -34.01 45.40
CA GLU A 930 -3.18 -35.42 45.16
C GLU A 930 -1.88 -36.24 45.30
N PRO A 931 -1.91 -37.47 45.88
CA PRO A 931 -0.70 -38.23 46.20
C PRO A 931 0.22 -38.48 45.00
N GLN A 932 -0.36 -38.74 43.82
CA GLN A 932 0.37 -38.94 42.56
C GLN A 932 1.14 -37.68 42.11
N VAL A 933 0.59 -36.50 42.39
CA VAL A 933 1.21 -35.22 42.05
C VAL A 933 2.30 -34.87 43.05
N ALA A 934 2.02 -35.07 44.35
CA ALA A 934 3.00 -34.88 45.41
C ALA A 934 4.24 -35.77 45.21
N ALA A 935 4.06 -37.02 44.78
CA ALA A 935 5.18 -37.91 44.43
C ALA A 935 6.01 -37.35 43.27
N LYS A 936 5.36 -36.80 42.23
CA LYS A 936 6.05 -36.17 41.09
C LYS A 936 6.80 -34.90 41.47
N VAL A 937 6.22 -34.07 42.36
CA VAL A 937 6.88 -32.88 42.92
C VAL A 937 8.15 -33.27 43.67
N GLN A 938 8.11 -34.32 44.50
CA GLN A 938 9.28 -34.80 45.23
C GLN A 938 10.36 -35.37 44.29
N GLU A 939 9.95 -36.09 43.24
CA GLU A 939 10.87 -36.56 42.18
C GLU A 939 11.59 -35.39 41.51
N LEU A 940 10.85 -34.35 41.11
CA LEU A 940 11.44 -33.13 40.52
C LEU A 940 12.34 -32.39 41.51
N ALA A 941 11.94 -32.28 42.79
CA ALA A 941 12.75 -31.63 43.83
C ALA A 941 14.07 -32.38 44.08
N ALA A 942 14.05 -33.72 44.09
CA ALA A 942 15.25 -34.54 44.25
C ALA A 942 16.22 -34.42 43.05
N VAL A 943 15.69 -34.39 41.83
CA VAL A 943 16.50 -34.14 40.61
C VAL A 943 17.02 -32.70 40.59
N SER A 944 16.23 -31.74 41.03
CA SER A 944 16.59 -30.32 41.15
C SER A 944 17.76 -30.12 42.12
N ALA A 945 17.78 -30.81 43.26
CA ALA A 945 18.87 -30.75 44.24
C ALA A 945 20.24 -31.24 43.70
N SER A 946 20.26 -32.09 42.67
CA SER A 946 21.49 -32.59 42.04
C SER A 946 21.87 -31.87 40.74
N ASN A 947 20.89 -31.27 40.04
CA ASN A 947 21.06 -30.67 38.72
C ASN A 947 20.90 -29.14 38.66
N ILE A 948 20.50 -28.41 39.71
CA ILE A 948 20.54 -26.93 39.71
C ILE A 948 21.96 -26.40 39.41
N THR A 949 23.00 -27.23 39.54
CA THR A 949 24.38 -26.89 39.15
C THR A 949 24.72 -27.12 37.67
N LYS A 950 23.83 -27.68 36.84
CA LYS A 950 24.01 -27.92 35.39
C LYS A 950 22.75 -27.53 34.60
N VAL A 951 22.93 -26.87 33.46
CA VAL A 951 21.84 -26.62 32.51
C VAL A 951 21.17 -27.94 32.13
N ALA A 952 19.84 -28.02 32.15
CA ALA A 952 19.12 -29.25 31.82
C ALA A 952 19.53 -29.74 30.41
N ASP A 953 20.19 -30.91 30.34
CA ASP A 953 20.56 -31.55 29.07
C ASP A 953 19.36 -32.37 28.56
N TYR A 954 18.35 -31.68 28.06
CA TYR A 954 17.18 -32.30 27.47
C TYR A 954 17.18 -32.08 25.95
N ARG A 955 17.14 -33.19 25.19
CA ARG A 955 17.02 -33.16 23.73
C ARG A 955 15.56 -33.35 23.38
N PHE A 956 14.92 -32.29 22.90
CA PHE A 956 13.57 -32.42 22.37
C PHE A 956 13.58 -33.27 21.09
N GLY A 957 12.52 -34.06 20.86
CA GLY A 957 12.38 -34.84 19.62
C GLY A 957 12.08 -33.96 18.40
N ASP A 958 12.19 -34.53 17.20
CA ASP A 958 11.96 -33.87 15.89
C ASP A 958 10.54 -33.26 15.72
N ALA A 959 9.62 -33.45 16.67
CA ALA A 959 8.28 -32.84 16.67
C ALA A 959 8.23 -31.46 17.38
N PHE A 960 9.31 -31.05 18.05
CA PHE A 960 9.33 -29.90 18.96
C PHE A 960 10.24 -28.75 18.52
N TRP A 961 11.02 -28.90 17.45
CA TRP A 961 11.85 -27.85 16.83
C TRP A 961 11.08 -26.60 16.37
N ARG A 962 9.74 -26.71 16.19
CA ARG A 962 8.83 -25.58 15.93
C ARG A 962 8.36 -24.85 17.20
N TYR A 963 8.65 -25.39 18.38
CA TYR A 963 8.35 -24.76 19.66
C TYR A 963 9.65 -24.16 20.22
N PRO A 964 9.79 -22.82 20.29
CA PRO A 964 11.08 -22.14 20.46
C PRO A 964 11.65 -22.16 21.90
N LEU A 965 11.42 -23.24 22.64
CA LEU A 965 11.89 -23.37 24.03
C LEU A 965 13.36 -23.80 24.09
N GLY A 966 14.17 -22.98 24.73
CA GLY A 966 15.57 -23.27 24.98
C GLY A 966 15.81 -23.90 26.36
N ARG A 967 17.10 -24.04 26.69
CA ARG A 967 17.51 -24.75 27.90
C ARG A 967 17.27 -23.95 29.18
N VAL A 968 17.35 -22.61 29.10
CA VAL A 968 17.17 -21.74 30.28
C VAL A 968 15.69 -21.69 30.66
N GLY A 969 14.79 -21.52 29.69
CA GLY A 969 13.35 -21.59 29.91
C GLY A 969 12.92 -22.96 30.44
N LEU A 970 13.43 -24.06 29.89
CA LEU A 970 13.17 -25.40 30.42
C LEU A 970 13.61 -25.53 31.89
N THR A 971 14.81 -25.05 32.20
CA THR A 971 15.34 -25.09 33.58
C THR A 971 14.44 -24.29 34.53
N ALA A 972 13.93 -23.14 34.10
CA ALA A 972 12.99 -22.34 34.87
C ALA A 972 11.64 -23.06 35.09
N ILE A 973 11.10 -23.71 34.06
CA ILE A 973 9.85 -24.51 34.16
C ILE A 973 10.00 -25.62 35.18
N VAL A 974 11.09 -26.40 35.10
CA VAL A 974 11.38 -27.49 36.04
C VAL A 974 11.54 -26.95 37.46
N THR A 975 12.28 -25.86 37.63
CA THR A 975 12.55 -25.26 38.93
C THR A 975 11.28 -24.69 39.56
N HIS A 976 10.37 -24.12 38.76
CA HIS A 976 9.05 -23.68 39.20
C HIS A 976 8.21 -24.86 39.70
N ALA A 977 8.12 -25.95 38.94
CA ALA A 977 7.38 -27.14 39.36
C ALA A 977 7.98 -27.77 40.63
N ALA A 978 9.31 -27.80 40.75
CA ALA A 978 10.00 -28.30 41.94
C ALA A 978 9.81 -27.41 43.19
N SER A 979 9.51 -26.12 43.00
CA SER A 979 9.34 -25.16 44.11
C SER A 979 8.14 -25.45 45.02
N TYR A 980 7.19 -26.28 44.56
CA TYR A 980 6.09 -26.80 45.39
C TYR A 980 6.57 -27.87 46.40
N GLY A 981 7.81 -28.36 46.27
CA GLY A 981 8.50 -29.23 47.23
C GLY A 981 9.53 -28.48 48.08
N THR A 982 10.57 -29.20 48.53
CA THR A 982 11.70 -28.60 49.27
C THR A 982 12.92 -28.49 48.36
N ILE A 983 13.34 -27.25 48.05
CA ILE A 983 14.50 -26.96 47.18
C ILE A 983 15.41 -25.90 47.81
N ASP A 984 16.67 -25.85 47.37
CA ASP A 984 17.61 -24.77 47.70
C ASP A 984 17.27 -23.51 46.88
N LYS A 985 16.59 -22.56 47.53
CA LYS A 985 16.14 -21.31 46.90
C LYS A 985 17.29 -20.36 46.55
N ASP A 986 18.39 -20.38 47.30
CA ASP A 986 19.52 -19.47 47.08
C ASP A 986 20.37 -19.95 45.90
N ALA A 987 20.55 -21.27 45.76
CA ALA A 987 21.13 -21.86 44.56
C ALA A 987 20.26 -21.60 43.31
N ALA A 988 18.93 -21.73 43.43
CA ALA A 988 18.00 -21.43 42.34
C ALA A 988 18.04 -19.95 41.93
N ARG A 989 18.06 -19.03 42.91
CA ARG A 989 18.22 -17.58 42.69
C ARG A 989 19.52 -17.28 41.96
N SER A 990 20.64 -17.78 42.46
CA SER A 990 21.97 -17.55 41.87
C SER A 990 22.01 -18.02 40.42
N ARG A 991 21.38 -19.16 40.11
CA ARG A 991 21.31 -19.70 38.76
C ARG A 991 20.42 -18.91 37.82
N PHE A 992 19.26 -18.45 38.28
CA PHE A 992 18.42 -17.57 37.49
C PHE A 992 19.18 -16.28 37.14
N VAL A 993 19.78 -15.64 38.13
CA VAL A 993 20.58 -14.42 37.95
C VAL A 993 21.75 -14.67 36.97
N ALA A 994 22.41 -15.82 37.06
CA ALA A 994 23.45 -16.23 36.13
C ALA A 994 22.94 -16.43 34.69
N ALA A 995 21.84 -17.16 34.53
CA ALA A 995 21.28 -17.46 33.21
C ALA A 995 20.73 -16.21 32.52
N MET A 996 20.16 -15.28 33.28
CA MET A 996 19.76 -13.96 32.77
C MET A 996 20.97 -13.01 32.58
N GLY A 997 22.14 -13.39 33.11
CA GLY A 997 23.43 -12.75 32.88
C GLY A 997 23.87 -12.80 31.42
N GLY A 998 23.80 -14.00 30.84
CA GLY A 998 24.14 -14.31 29.46
C GLY A 998 23.03 -13.98 28.46
N ALA A 999 22.14 -13.03 28.79
CA ALA A 999 20.92 -12.77 28.04
C ALA A 999 21.15 -12.46 26.54
N ALA A 1000 22.32 -11.97 26.15
CA ALA A 1000 22.68 -11.74 24.75
C ALA A 1000 22.60 -13.01 23.87
N GLU A 1001 22.70 -14.19 24.46
CA GLU A 1001 22.62 -15.49 23.77
C GLU A 1001 21.22 -16.13 23.88
N LEU A 1002 20.30 -15.54 24.65
CA LEU A 1002 18.94 -16.07 24.82
C LEU A 1002 17.98 -15.49 23.77
N SER A 1003 17.22 -16.37 23.12
CA SER A 1003 16.09 -15.98 22.29
C SER A 1003 15.03 -15.22 23.09
N THR A 1004 14.20 -14.44 22.38
CA THR A 1004 13.08 -13.72 23.00
C THR A 1004 12.16 -14.65 23.78
N PHE A 1005 11.85 -15.82 23.20
CA PHE A 1005 10.99 -16.80 23.82
C PHE A 1005 11.62 -17.39 25.08
N ASP A 1006 12.85 -17.87 24.99
CA ASP A 1006 13.49 -18.56 26.12
C ASP A 1006 13.70 -17.61 27.30
N ARG A 1007 14.06 -16.35 27.01
CA ARG A 1007 14.15 -15.27 28.01
C ARG A 1007 12.79 -14.98 28.65
N SER A 1008 11.73 -14.87 27.84
CA SER A 1008 10.36 -14.65 28.30
C SER A 1008 9.89 -15.78 29.21
N THR A 1009 10.03 -17.03 28.77
CA THR A 1009 9.65 -18.22 29.55
C THR A 1009 10.44 -18.29 30.86
N ALA A 1010 11.76 -18.07 30.82
CA ALA A 1010 12.58 -18.07 32.02
C ALA A 1010 12.12 -17.04 33.06
N LEU A 1011 11.79 -15.84 32.61
CA LEU A 1011 11.29 -14.77 33.47
C LEU A 1011 9.90 -15.10 34.04
N LEU A 1012 8.97 -15.56 33.20
CA LEU A 1012 7.60 -15.89 33.57
C LEU A 1012 7.49 -17.06 34.56
N HIS A 1013 8.32 -18.09 34.41
CA HIS A 1013 8.37 -19.22 35.35
C HIS A 1013 9.23 -18.95 36.60
N SER A 1014 9.94 -17.81 36.67
CA SER A 1014 10.74 -17.41 37.83
C SER A 1014 10.10 -16.27 38.65
N LEU A 1015 8.85 -15.88 38.35
CA LEU A 1015 8.14 -14.82 39.08
C LEU A 1015 8.01 -15.11 40.58
N TRP A 1016 8.00 -16.37 41.00
CA TRP A 1016 7.97 -16.75 42.42
C TRP A 1016 9.27 -16.40 43.15
N LEU A 1017 10.44 -16.56 42.50
CA LEU A 1017 11.74 -16.10 43.03
C LEU A 1017 11.77 -14.57 43.09
N LEU A 1018 11.32 -13.91 42.02
CA LEU A 1018 11.21 -12.45 41.96
C LEU A 1018 10.33 -11.92 43.11
N LYS A 1019 9.20 -12.57 43.37
CA LYS A 1019 8.28 -12.22 44.46
C LYS A 1019 8.94 -12.35 45.83
N ASP A 1020 9.70 -13.42 46.07
CA ASP A 1020 10.41 -13.66 47.34
C ASP A 1020 11.57 -12.65 47.54
N ASP A 1021 12.34 -12.34 46.49
CA ASP A 1021 13.39 -11.31 46.51
C ASP A 1021 12.81 -9.91 46.71
N ALA A 1022 11.72 -9.58 46.01
CA ALA A 1022 11.07 -8.28 46.13
C ALA A 1022 10.52 -8.02 47.53
N LYS A 1023 9.99 -9.06 48.23
CA LYS A 1023 9.54 -8.94 49.62
C LYS A 1023 10.69 -8.61 50.58
N SER A 1024 11.86 -9.19 50.35
CA SER A 1024 13.03 -9.05 51.23
C SER A 1024 13.94 -7.88 50.88
N MET A 1025 13.85 -7.36 49.64
CA MET A 1025 14.57 -6.23 49.03
C MET A 1025 15.77 -5.72 49.84
N GLN A 1026 16.83 -6.53 49.90
CA GLN A 1026 18.09 -6.14 50.52
C GLN A 1026 18.98 -5.44 49.48
N GLN A 1027 19.33 -4.18 49.73
CA GLN A 1027 20.38 -3.52 48.96
C GLN A 1027 21.72 -4.14 49.36
N MET A 1028 22.37 -4.83 48.43
CA MET A 1028 23.71 -5.38 48.68
C MET A 1028 24.73 -4.23 48.68
N PRO A 1029 25.75 -4.28 49.57
CA PRO A 1029 26.82 -3.29 49.57
C PRO A 1029 27.57 -3.31 48.24
N ALA A 1030 27.93 -2.13 47.74
CA ALA A 1030 28.64 -2.00 46.47
C ALA A 1030 30.03 -2.65 46.57
N PRO A 1031 30.39 -3.59 45.68
CA PRO A 1031 31.74 -4.14 45.66
C PRO A 1031 32.72 -3.06 45.22
N LYS A 1032 33.97 -3.19 45.65
CA LYS A 1032 35.06 -2.38 45.10
C LYS A 1032 35.30 -2.81 43.65
N VAL A 1033 35.28 -1.87 42.70
CA VAL A 1033 35.47 -2.14 41.27
C VAL A 1033 36.66 -1.33 40.76
N THR A 1034 37.61 -1.99 40.10
CA THR A 1034 38.78 -1.35 39.47
C THR A 1034 38.77 -1.66 37.97
N ALA A 1035 38.65 -0.64 37.13
CA ALA A 1035 38.79 -0.77 35.69
C ALA A 1035 40.26 -0.63 35.29
N HIS A 1036 40.77 -1.59 34.51
CA HIS A 1036 42.15 -1.60 34.06
C HIS A 1036 42.44 -0.35 33.20
N GLY A 1037 43.49 0.40 33.56
CA GLY A 1037 43.87 1.65 32.88
C GLY A 1037 43.09 2.91 33.29
N VAL A 1038 42.06 2.80 34.13
CA VAL A 1038 41.26 3.94 34.63
C VAL A 1038 41.35 4.07 36.15
N GLY A 1039 41.45 2.96 36.88
CA GLY A 1039 41.48 2.93 38.34
C GLY A 1039 40.12 2.57 38.94
N GLU A 1040 39.85 3.05 40.16
CA GLU A 1040 38.62 2.75 40.89
C GLU A 1040 37.38 3.38 40.21
N VAL A 1041 36.32 2.60 40.05
CA VAL A 1041 35.11 2.98 39.31
C VAL A 1041 33.96 3.22 40.28
N ALA A 1042 33.29 4.37 40.15
CA ALA A 1042 32.08 4.66 40.89
C ALA A 1042 30.87 3.92 40.27
N LEU A 1043 30.21 3.09 41.08
CA LEU A 1043 28.98 2.40 40.71
C LEU A 1043 27.76 3.29 41.00
N ARG A 1044 26.78 3.28 40.09
CA ARG A 1044 25.49 3.92 40.28
C ARG A 1044 24.41 2.87 40.56
N PRO A 1045 23.57 3.03 41.58
CA PRO A 1045 22.43 2.15 41.79
C PRO A 1045 21.48 2.17 40.58
N ARG A 1046 20.96 1.00 40.18
CA ARG A 1046 19.96 0.83 39.13
C ARG A 1046 19.05 -0.35 39.50
N GLY A 1047 17.84 -0.04 39.94
CA GLY A 1047 16.91 -0.98 40.56
C GLY A 1047 17.47 -1.50 41.87
N THR A 1048 17.53 -2.82 42.00
CA THR A 1048 18.24 -3.52 43.08
C THR A 1048 19.69 -3.88 42.71
N GLY A 1049 20.15 -3.47 41.52
CA GLY A 1049 21.51 -3.70 41.02
C GLY A 1049 22.33 -2.42 40.90
N MET A 1050 23.46 -2.51 40.21
CA MET A 1050 24.40 -1.40 40.05
C MET A 1050 24.97 -1.37 38.64
N VAL A 1051 25.28 -0.18 38.13
CA VAL A 1051 25.83 0.01 36.79
C VAL A 1051 26.97 1.01 36.78
N ALA A 1052 27.95 0.81 35.90
CA ALA A 1052 28.95 1.80 35.54
C ALA A 1052 29.11 1.87 34.02
N ASN A 1053 29.08 3.09 33.48
CA ASN A 1053 29.48 3.35 32.11
C ASN A 1053 30.98 3.56 32.11
N LEU A 1054 31.70 2.80 31.30
CA LEU A 1054 33.15 2.78 31.28
C LEU A 1054 33.66 3.44 29.99
N PRO A 1055 34.86 4.02 29.99
CA PRO A 1055 35.50 4.48 28.76
C PRO A 1055 35.68 3.33 27.76
N ALA A 1056 35.58 3.64 26.46
CA ALA A 1056 35.74 2.67 25.36
C ALA A 1056 37.06 1.88 25.38
N SER A 1057 38.09 2.39 26.07
CA SER A 1057 39.39 1.74 26.23
C SER A 1057 39.41 0.63 27.29
N VAL A 1058 38.36 0.48 28.10
CA VAL A 1058 38.32 -0.51 29.18
C VAL A 1058 37.89 -1.87 28.62
N LEU A 1059 38.83 -2.81 28.61
CA LEU A 1059 38.57 -4.20 28.21
C LEU A 1059 38.39 -5.13 29.40
N ARG A 1060 38.92 -4.76 30.56
CA ARG A 1060 38.97 -5.58 31.75
C ARG A 1060 38.60 -4.80 33.01
N VAL A 1061 37.83 -5.45 33.88
CA VAL A 1061 37.45 -4.94 35.20
C VAL A 1061 37.69 -6.00 36.27
N ASP A 1062 38.27 -5.61 37.40
CA ASP A 1062 38.45 -6.45 38.57
C ASP A 1062 37.45 -6.05 39.67
N LEU A 1063 36.62 -7.00 40.10
CA LEU A 1063 35.63 -6.83 41.16
C LEU A 1063 36.13 -7.46 42.47
N GLY A 1064 35.92 -6.76 43.58
CA GLY A 1064 36.07 -7.31 44.93
C GLY A 1064 35.00 -8.36 45.26
N THR A 1065 34.79 -8.66 46.54
CA THR A 1065 33.75 -9.62 46.97
C THR A 1065 32.37 -9.16 46.53
N PHE A 1066 31.74 -9.95 45.67
CA PHE A 1066 30.41 -9.71 45.12
C PHE A 1066 29.66 -11.04 45.03
N GLU A 1067 28.35 -11.00 45.27
CA GLU A 1067 27.44 -12.14 45.13
C GLU A 1067 26.35 -11.73 44.13
N GLY A 1068 26.21 -12.50 43.04
CA GLY A 1068 25.39 -12.14 41.89
C GLY A 1068 26.16 -12.25 40.57
N ALA A 1069 25.55 -11.78 39.48
CA ALA A 1069 26.16 -11.77 38.15
C ALA A 1069 26.78 -10.40 37.83
N ALA A 1070 28.02 -10.41 37.36
CA ALA A 1070 28.69 -9.25 36.78
C ALA A 1070 28.76 -9.42 35.27
N ILE A 1071 28.20 -8.48 34.52
CA ILE A 1071 28.22 -8.46 33.06
C ILE A 1071 29.02 -7.24 32.62
N LEU A 1072 30.09 -7.47 31.87
CA LEU A 1072 30.77 -6.44 31.11
C LEU A 1072 30.33 -6.58 29.65
N SER A 1073 29.78 -5.54 29.05
CA SER A 1073 29.34 -5.54 27.66
C SER A 1073 29.84 -4.32 26.91
N ALA A 1074 29.96 -4.46 25.59
CA ALA A 1074 30.26 -3.36 24.69
C ALA A 1074 29.66 -3.62 23.31
N THR A 1075 29.38 -2.55 22.56
CA THR A 1075 29.11 -2.65 21.12
C THR A 1075 30.44 -2.54 20.36
N ALA A 1076 30.88 -3.63 19.76
CA ALA A 1076 32.03 -3.68 18.88
C ALA A 1076 31.60 -3.31 17.45
N LEU A 1077 32.14 -2.21 16.92
CA LEU A 1077 32.02 -1.87 15.51
C LEU A 1077 33.17 -2.55 14.77
N VAL A 1078 32.88 -3.67 14.11
CA VAL A 1078 33.86 -4.44 13.34
C VAL A 1078 33.92 -3.87 11.93
N PRO A 1079 35.05 -3.27 11.48
CA PRO A 1079 35.16 -2.69 10.15
C PRO A 1079 34.84 -3.71 9.06
N LEU A 1080 34.12 -3.32 8.01
CA LEU A 1080 33.68 -4.22 6.93
C LEU A 1080 34.86 -4.99 6.31
N GLU A 1081 36.01 -4.34 6.14
CA GLU A 1081 37.25 -4.97 5.64
C GLU A 1081 37.79 -6.13 6.50
N GLN A 1082 37.39 -6.22 7.77
CA GLN A 1082 37.77 -7.30 8.69
C GLN A 1082 36.70 -8.38 8.81
N VAL A 1083 35.50 -8.17 8.24
CA VAL A 1083 34.40 -9.13 8.29
C VAL A 1083 34.71 -10.31 7.37
N LYS A 1084 34.97 -11.47 7.98
CA LYS A 1084 35.23 -12.73 7.29
C LYS A 1084 33.95 -13.56 7.17
N ALA A 1085 33.94 -14.42 6.15
CA ALA A 1085 32.92 -15.45 6.05
C ALA A 1085 33.03 -16.41 7.25
N GLU A 1086 31.89 -16.76 7.83
CA GLU A 1086 31.79 -17.63 8.99
C GLU A 1086 30.57 -18.53 8.86
N GLU A 1087 30.73 -19.81 9.21
CA GLU A 1087 29.67 -20.82 9.16
C GLU A 1087 29.61 -21.53 10.51
N LYS A 1088 28.50 -21.32 11.23
CA LYS A 1088 28.20 -21.93 12.52
C LYS A 1088 26.84 -22.63 12.43
N GLY A 1089 26.86 -23.86 11.93
CA GLY A 1089 25.66 -24.71 11.80
C GLY A 1089 24.76 -24.39 10.60
N MET A 1090 25.12 -23.37 9.82
CA MET A 1090 24.48 -22.96 8.58
C MET A 1090 25.54 -22.55 7.56
N SER A 1091 25.18 -22.52 6.29
CA SER A 1091 26.01 -21.95 5.22
C SER A 1091 25.23 -20.88 4.46
N VAL A 1092 25.94 -19.88 3.95
CA VAL A 1092 25.38 -18.82 3.11
C VAL A 1092 26.40 -18.38 2.07
N LYS A 1093 25.93 -18.22 0.83
CA LYS A 1093 26.73 -17.77 -0.30
C LYS A 1093 25.95 -16.72 -1.07
N ARG A 1094 26.60 -15.59 -1.32
CA ARG A 1094 26.06 -14.49 -2.12
C ARG A 1094 26.72 -14.46 -3.50
N SER A 1095 25.90 -14.37 -4.54
CA SER A 1095 26.31 -14.26 -5.94
C SER A 1095 25.61 -13.08 -6.60
N TYR A 1096 26.29 -12.41 -7.52
CA TYR A 1096 25.74 -11.30 -8.28
C TYR A 1096 25.58 -11.68 -9.74
N TRP A 1097 24.47 -11.26 -10.33
CA TRP A 1097 24.14 -11.53 -11.72
C TRP A 1097 23.72 -10.24 -12.40
N LEU A 1098 24.44 -9.82 -13.44
CA LEU A 1098 24.01 -8.72 -14.29
C LEU A 1098 22.85 -9.20 -15.16
N LEU A 1099 21.71 -8.51 -15.07
CA LEU A 1099 20.53 -8.86 -15.84
C LEU A 1099 20.65 -8.29 -17.26
N ARG A 1100 20.51 -9.16 -18.25
CA ARG A 1100 20.60 -8.87 -19.68
C ARG A 1100 19.30 -9.23 -20.39
N PRO A 1101 18.95 -8.59 -21.51
CA PRO A 1101 17.74 -8.92 -22.24
C PRO A 1101 17.58 -10.40 -22.63
N ASP A 1102 18.67 -11.17 -22.72
CA ASP A 1102 18.73 -12.59 -23.08
C ASP A 1102 18.88 -13.53 -21.86
N GLY A 1103 18.95 -12.98 -20.64
CA GLY A 1103 19.05 -13.76 -19.40
C GLY A 1103 19.87 -13.06 -18.32
N ARG A 1104 20.79 -13.80 -17.69
CA ARG A 1104 21.61 -13.27 -16.60
C ARG A 1104 23.06 -13.76 -16.72
N GLU A 1105 24.00 -12.84 -16.50
CA GLU A 1105 25.44 -13.07 -16.58
C GLU A 1105 26.05 -12.96 -15.17
N PRO A 1106 26.84 -13.93 -14.68
CA PRO A 1106 27.45 -13.83 -13.36
C PRO A 1106 28.50 -12.71 -13.34
N ILE A 1107 28.54 -11.93 -12.27
CA ILE A 1107 29.58 -10.91 -12.04
C ILE A 1107 30.32 -11.18 -10.73
N GLU A 1108 31.62 -10.95 -10.73
CA GLU A 1108 32.49 -11.15 -9.57
C GLU A 1108 32.36 -9.99 -8.56
N ASP A 1109 32.84 -10.23 -7.34
CA ASP A 1109 33.05 -9.14 -6.37
C ASP A 1109 34.01 -8.08 -6.93
N GLY A 1110 33.73 -6.81 -6.68
CA GLY A 1110 34.48 -5.68 -7.20
C GLY A 1110 34.18 -5.33 -8.65
N ALA A 1111 33.28 -6.06 -9.31
CA ALA A 1111 32.87 -5.79 -10.68
C ALA A 1111 32.32 -4.36 -10.84
N THR A 1112 32.56 -3.80 -12.02
CA THR A 1112 32.03 -2.50 -12.41
C THR A 1112 30.82 -2.68 -13.30
N VAL A 1113 29.66 -2.18 -12.87
CA VAL A 1113 28.43 -2.14 -13.67
C VAL A 1113 28.18 -0.72 -14.17
N ALA A 1114 27.46 -0.56 -15.27
CA ALA A 1114 27.09 0.77 -15.76
C ALA A 1114 25.87 1.31 -14.99
N GLN A 1115 25.87 2.63 -14.76
CA GLN A 1115 24.71 3.33 -14.21
C GLN A 1115 23.46 3.03 -15.05
N GLY A 1116 22.35 2.69 -14.37
CA GLY A 1116 21.08 2.30 -14.98
C GLY A 1116 20.86 0.79 -15.07
N GLN A 1117 21.91 -0.04 -15.02
CA GLN A 1117 21.80 -1.50 -15.14
C GLN A 1117 21.15 -2.16 -13.91
N TYR A 1118 20.55 -3.32 -14.14
CA TYR A 1118 19.93 -4.14 -13.09
C TYR A 1118 20.84 -5.32 -12.72
N VAL A 1119 21.04 -5.54 -11.43
CA VAL A 1119 21.82 -6.65 -10.87
C VAL A 1119 20.88 -7.48 -10.00
N PHE A 1120 20.79 -8.77 -10.26
CA PHE A 1120 20.15 -9.73 -9.38
C PHE A 1120 21.15 -10.23 -8.35
N VAL A 1121 20.79 -10.09 -7.08
CA VAL A 1121 21.53 -10.66 -5.95
C VAL A 1121 20.88 -11.99 -5.61
N GLU A 1122 21.64 -13.07 -5.79
CA GLU A 1122 21.23 -14.43 -5.44
C GLU A 1122 21.94 -14.84 -4.16
N ILE A 1123 21.17 -15.29 -3.18
CA ILE A 1123 21.68 -15.78 -1.91
C ILE A 1123 21.28 -17.24 -1.78
N GLU A 1124 22.28 -18.11 -1.91
CA GLU A 1124 22.17 -19.54 -1.67
C GLU A 1124 22.47 -19.82 -0.19
N PHE A 1125 21.69 -20.65 0.46
CA PHE A 1125 21.87 -20.96 1.87
C PHE A 1125 21.40 -22.37 2.24
N ASP A 1126 22.01 -22.94 3.28
CA ASP A 1126 21.57 -24.18 3.91
C ASP A 1126 21.57 -24.04 5.44
N ALA A 1127 20.45 -24.42 6.05
CA ALA A 1127 20.25 -24.42 7.49
C ALA A 1127 20.60 -25.78 8.18
N HIS A 1128 21.20 -26.73 7.47
CA HIS A 1128 21.41 -28.12 7.91
C HIS A 1128 22.88 -28.52 8.05
N ASP A 1129 23.78 -27.59 8.41
CA ASP A 1129 25.20 -27.93 8.48
C ASP A 1129 25.62 -28.46 9.86
N GLY A 1130 26.28 -29.62 9.89
CA GLY A 1130 26.80 -30.25 11.10
C GLY A 1130 25.77 -30.96 12.00
N GLU A 1131 26.06 -32.22 12.37
CA GLU A 1131 25.16 -33.07 13.17
C GLU A 1131 24.93 -32.57 14.61
N LYS A 1132 25.88 -31.77 15.14
CA LYS A 1132 25.78 -31.11 16.45
C LYS A 1132 24.65 -30.07 16.52
N TYR A 1133 24.40 -29.35 15.42
CA TYR A 1133 23.46 -28.22 15.37
C TYR A 1133 22.03 -28.65 15.02
N ARG A 1134 21.86 -29.85 14.46
CA ARG A 1134 20.57 -30.42 14.08
C ARG A 1134 19.53 -30.45 15.21
N THR A 1135 19.98 -30.69 16.44
CA THR A 1135 19.09 -30.79 17.62
C THR A 1135 18.90 -29.47 18.36
N LEU A 1136 19.58 -28.40 17.93
CA LEU A 1136 19.55 -27.07 18.57
C LEU A 1136 18.80 -26.04 17.73
N ARG A 1137 18.79 -26.19 16.40
CA ARG A 1137 18.12 -25.27 15.48
C ARG A 1137 16.60 -25.24 15.65
N SER A 1138 16.02 -24.12 15.24
CA SER A 1138 14.58 -23.92 15.13
C SER A 1138 14.07 -24.13 13.70
N ALA A 1139 12.79 -23.86 13.46
CA ALA A 1139 12.22 -23.82 12.13
C ALA A 1139 12.34 -22.44 11.45
N TYR A 1140 12.99 -21.48 12.10
CA TYR A 1140 12.77 -20.07 11.81
C TYR A 1140 14.09 -19.34 11.62
N TYR A 1141 14.25 -18.80 10.41
CA TYR A 1141 15.49 -18.17 9.99
C TYR A 1141 15.23 -16.78 9.46
N VAL A 1142 16.13 -15.87 9.77
CA VAL A 1142 16.20 -14.55 9.14
C VAL A 1142 17.47 -14.46 8.31
N LEU A 1143 17.31 -14.03 7.07
CA LEU A 1143 18.41 -13.69 6.16
C LEU A 1143 18.39 -12.19 5.92
N GLU A 1144 19.48 -11.52 6.26
CA GLU A 1144 19.69 -10.09 6.04
C GLU A 1144 20.85 -9.90 5.06
N ASP A 1145 20.67 -9.07 4.03
CA ASP A 1145 21.70 -8.73 3.07
C ASP A 1145 21.85 -7.22 2.95
N GLY A 1146 23.07 -6.72 3.13
CA GLY A 1146 23.37 -5.29 3.05
C GLY A 1146 23.42 -4.78 1.62
N VAL A 1147 22.69 -3.70 1.34
CA VAL A 1147 22.64 -3.08 0.01
C VAL A 1147 23.75 -2.00 -0.08
N PRO A 1148 24.56 -1.97 -1.15
CA PRO A 1148 25.56 -0.92 -1.37
C PRO A 1148 24.89 0.42 -1.71
N ALA A 1149 25.41 1.53 -1.18
CA ALA A 1149 24.73 2.83 -1.18
C ALA A 1149 24.46 3.46 -2.56
N GLY A 1150 25.22 3.05 -3.59
CA GLY A 1150 25.00 3.48 -4.97
C GLY A 1150 23.92 2.70 -5.73
N PHE A 1151 23.38 1.65 -5.11
CA PHE A 1151 22.35 0.78 -5.68
C PHE A 1151 21.01 0.97 -4.98
N GLU A 1152 19.95 0.71 -5.72
CA GLU A 1152 18.58 0.81 -5.22
C GLU A 1152 17.82 -0.50 -5.45
N PRO A 1153 17.31 -1.18 -4.41
CA PRO A 1153 16.54 -2.41 -4.58
C PRO A 1153 15.25 -2.15 -5.37
N VAL A 1154 14.97 -3.01 -6.34
CA VAL A 1154 13.72 -3.00 -7.09
C VAL A 1154 12.64 -3.71 -6.27
N ILE A 1155 11.75 -2.92 -5.70
CA ILE A 1155 10.67 -3.43 -4.84
C ILE A 1155 9.76 -4.37 -5.62
N GLU A 1156 9.39 -3.98 -6.85
CA GLU A 1156 8.57 -4.77 -7.79
C GLU A 1156 9.44 -5.46 -8.85
N ASP A 1157 10.03 -6.58 -8.47
CA ASP A 1157 10.87 -7.40 -9.36
C ASP A 1157 10.09 -8.46 -10.16
N LYS A 1158 8.74 -8.45 -10.11
CA LYS A 1158 7.87 -9.44 -10.80
C LYS A 1158 8.21 -9.59 -12.28
N LYS A 1159 8.51 -8.48 -12.97
CA LYS A 1159 8.87 -8.49 -14.39
C LYS A 1159 10.13 -9.29 -14.71
N PHE A 1160 11.00 -9.50 -13.73
CA PHE A 1160 12.24 -10.27 -13.88
C PHE A 1160 12.08 -11.74 -13.50
N ARG A 1161 10.88 -12.20 -13.08
CA ARG A 1161 10.66 -13.60 -12.67
C ARG A 1161 10.13 -14.48 -13.81
N SER A 1162 9.89 -13.90 -14.97
CA SER A 1162 9.48 -14.59 -16.19
C SER A 1162 10.67 -14.70 -17.16
N PRO A 1163 10.56 -15.53 -18.22
CA PRO A 1163 11.54 -15.55 -19.29
C PRO A 1163 11.81 -14.13 -19.79
N PRO A 1164 13.07 -13.78 -20.10
CA PRO A 1164 14.22 -14.68 -20.25
C PRO A 1164 15.10 -14.85 -18.98
N TYR A 1165 14.75 -14.19 -17.87
CA TYR A 1165 15.58 -14.18 -16.66
C TYR A 1165 15.32 -15.38 -15.73
N ASP A 1166 14.07 -15.88 -15.72
CA ASP A 1166 13.60 -17.02 -14.93
C ASP A 1166 14.06 -17.01 -13.46
N LEU A 1167 14.05 -15.82 -12.85
CA LEU A 1167 14.50 -15.66 -11.46
C LEU A 1167 13.56 -16.44 -10.50
N PRO A 1168 14.09 -17.03 -9.40
CA PRO A 1168 13.32 -17.89 -8.51
C PRO A 1168 12.04 -17.20 -7.99
N LEU A 1169 10.86 -17.78 -8.25
CA LEU A 1169 9.52 -17.17 -8.09
C LEU A 1169 9.06 -16.86 -6.64
N ARG A 1170 9.97 -16.88 -5.65
CA ARG A 1170 9.76 -16.90 -4.18
C ARG A 1170 9.79 -18.33 -3.66
N HIS A 1171 10.62 -18.57 -2.64
CA HIS A 1171 10.66 -19.86 -1.95
C HIS A 1171 9.36 -20.03 -1.15
N GLU A 1172 8.74 -21.22 -1.18
CA GLU A 1172 7.47 -21.50 -0.48
C GLU A 1172 7.54 -21.28 1.05
N ALA A 1173 8.75 -21.44 1.60
CA ALA A 1173 9.05 -21.19 3.00
C ALA A 1173 9.27 -19.71 3.34
N LEU A 1174 9.42 -18.83 2.34
CA LEU A 1174 9.57 -17.40 2.57
C LEU A 1174 8.24 -16.81 3.01
N LYS A 1175 8.14 -16.44 4.28
CA LYS A 1175 6.93 -15.90 4.89
C LYS A 1175 6.81 -14.40 4.71
N TYR A 1176 7.94 -13.68 4.80
CA TYR A 1176 7.96 -12.22 4.67
C TYR A 1176 9.26 -11.76 4.00
N ARG A 1177 9.17 -10.69 3.20
CA ARG A 1177 10.31 -10.00 2.57
C ARG A 1177 10.15 -8.50 2.78
N SER A 1178 11.23 -7.85 3.20
CA SER A 1178 11.34 -6.40 3.26
C SER A 1178 12.56 -5.93 2.47
N LEU A 1179 12.39 -4.94 1.61
CA LEU A 1179 13.48 -4.30 0.88
C LEU A 1179 13.50 -2.81 1.25
N ASN A 1180 14.64 -2.32 1.72
CA ASN A 1180 14.87 -0.90 1.96
C ASN A 1180 16.23 -0.49 1.39
N PRO A 1181 16.55 0.81 1.33
CA PRO A 1181 17.80 1.29 0.71
C PRO A 1181 19.08 0.72 1.33
N GLU A 1182 19.08 0.35 2.61
CA GLU A 1182 20.28 -0.12 3.32
C GLU A 1182 20.40 -1.66 3.36
N ARG A 1183 19.28 -2.40 3.26
CA ARG A 1183 19.23 -3.87 3.41
C ARG A 1183 18.00 -4.54 2.77
N ALA A 1184 18.18 -5.80 2.38
CA ALA A 1184 17.13 -6.75 2.05
C ALA A 1184 16.98 -7.80 3.17
N VAL A 1185 15.76 -8.05 3.64
CA VAL A 1185 15.48 -8.95 4.77
C VAL A 1185 14.44 -10.00 4.37
N PHE A 1186 14.70 -11.26 4.71
CA PHE A 1186 13.87 -12.42 4.35
C PHE A 1186 13.63 -13.29 5.58
N PHE A 1187 12.36 -13.63 5.85
CA PHE A 1187 11.97 -14.50 6.97
C PHE A 1187 11.45 -15.84 6.45
N PHE A 1188 12.00 -16.93 6.99
CA PHE A 1188 11.68 -18.30 6.60
C PHE A 1188 11.02 -19.08 7.74
N ASP A 1189 10.04 -19.92 7.40
CA ASP A 1189 9.48 -20.98 8.26
C ASP A 1189 9.62 -22.32 7.52
N GLU A 1190 10.51 -23.16 8.04
CA GLU A 1190 10.92 -24.42 7.44
C GLU A 1190 9.82 -25.49 7.53
N PRO A 1191 9.26 -26.00 6.42
CA PRO A 1191 8.46 -27.23 6.44
C PRO A 1191 9.25 -28.45 6.93
N ALA A 1192 8.56 -29.38 7.61
CA ALA A 1192 9.18 -30.59 8.18
C ALA A 1192 9.82 -31.55 7.15
N TRP A 1193 9.46 -31.43 5.87
CA TRP A 1193 10.00 -32.24 4.78
C TRP A 1193 11.17 -31.57 4.03
N TRP A 1194 11.62 -30.38 4.47
CA TRP A 1194 12.73 -29.67 3.84
C TRP A 1194 13.99 -30.55 3.88
N SER A 1195 14.47 -30.99 2.71
CA SER A 1195 15.64 -31.85 2.55
C SER A 1195 16.96 -31.09 2.75
N ARG A 1196 18.09 -31.81 2.92
CA ARG A 1196 19.48 -31.27 2.94
C ARG A 1196 19.90 -30.70 1.58
N SER A 1197 19.19 -29.71 1.08
CA SER A 1197 19.38 -29.13 -0.24
C SER A 1197 19.49 -27.61 -0.08
N PRO A 1198 20.58 -27.00 -0.58
CA PRO A 1198 20.74 -25.55 -0.60
C PRO A 1198 19.53 -24.89 -1.27
N ARG A 1199 19.08 -23.78 -0.69
CA ARG A 1199 17.97 -22.98 -1.21
C ARG A 1199 18.47 -21.62 -1.64
N SER A 1200 17.84 -21.08 -2.67
CA SER A 1200 18.15 -19.75 -3.18
C SER A 1200 17.00 -18.80 -2.93
N VAL A 1201 17.31 -17.60 -2.47
CA VAL A 1201 16.43 -16.43 -2.54
C VAL A 1201 17.19 -15.29 -3.18
N GLY A 1202 16.49 -14.29 -3.70
CA GLY A 1202 17.16 -13.13 -4.25
C GLY A 1202 16.25 -11.95 -4.47
N TYR A 1203 16.87 -10.84 -4.82
CA TYR A 1203 16.22 -9.58 -5.15
C TYR A 1203 17.01 -8.86 -6.24
N VAL A 1204 16.36 -7.98 -6.97
CA VAL A 1204 17.00 -7.16 -8.01
C VAL A 1204 17.32 -5.80 -7.44
N MET A 1205 18.46 -5.23 -7.81
CA MET A 1205 18.84 -3.84 -7.51
C MET A 1205 19.25 -3.11 -8.79
N ARG A 1206 19.04 -1.80 -8.85
CA ARG A 1206 19.45 -0.93 -9.97
C ARG A 1206 20.67 -0.11 -9.57
N ALA A 1207 21.70 -0.08 -10.41
CA ALA A 1207 22.85 0.79 -10.25
C ALA A 1207 22.44 2.25 -10.51
N GLN A 1208 22.47 3.13 -9.51
CA GLN A 1208 21.88 4.47 -9.62
C GLN A 1208 22.91 5.59 -9.64
N TYR A 1209 23.96 5.53 -8.81
CA TYR A 1209 24.98 6.56 -8.71
C TYR A 1209 26.36 5.99 -9.01
N ALA A 1210 27.10 6.62 -9.91
CA ALA A 1210 28.46 6.20 -10.23
C ALA A 1210 29.38 6.36 -9.02
N GLY A 1211 30.27 5.39 -8.77
CA GLY A 1211 31.08 5.37 -7.56
C GLY A 1211 31.63 4.00 -7.19
N ASP A 1212 32.22 3.92 -6.01
CA ASP A 1212 32.76 2.70 -5.40
C ASP A 1212 32.14 2.54 -4.01
N PHE A 1213 31.37 1.47 -3.83
CA PHE A 1213 30.52 1.28 -2.65
C PHE A 1213 30.85 0.00 -1.90
N SER A 1214 30.96 0.13 -0.59
CA SER A 1214 31.05 -0.99 0.33
C SER A 1214 29.71 -1.73 0.47
N THR A 1215 29.79 -3.06 0.45
CA THR A 1215 28.64 -3.95 0.56
C THR A 1215 28.78 -4.79 1.84
N PRO A 1216 27.93 -4.56 2.86
CA PRO A 1216 27.94 -5.38 4.08
C PRO A 1216 27.69 -6.87 3.77
N PRO A 1217 28.02 -7.80 4.66
CA PRO A 1217 27.80 -9.23 4.42
C PRO A 1217 26.30 -9.57 4.34
N ALA A 1218 25.97 -10.60 3.56
CA ALA A 1218 24.76 -11.39 3.77
C ALA A 1218 24.93 -12.25 5.03
N LYS A 1219 23.94 -12.23 5.94
CA LYS A 1219 23.92 -12.97 7.20
C LYS A 1219 22.63 -13.77 7.34
N LEU A 1220 22.74 -15.08 7.49
CA LEU A 1220 21.67 -15.99 7.86
C LEU A 1220 21.77 -16.29 9.35
N THR A 1221 20.70 -16.13 10.11
CA THR A 1221 20.68 -16.37 11.56
C THR A 1221 19.45 -17.19 11.95
N ASP A 1222 19.62 -18.18 12.83
CA ASP A 1222 18.49 -18.81 13.51
C ASP A 1222 17.86 -17.84 14.51
N MET A 1223 16.56 -17.61 14.41
CA MET A 1223 15.87 -16.63 15.23
C MET A 1223 15.81 -17.02 16.72
N TYR A 1224 15.93 -18.31 17.03
CA TYR A 1224 15.79 -18.84 18.39
C TYR A 1224 17.06 -19.48 18.94
N SER A 1225 18.10 -19.56 18.13
CA SER A 1225 19.45 -19.96 18.52
C SER A 1225 20.46 -19.08 17.78
N PRO A 1226 20.59 -17.78 18.14
CA PRO A 1226 21.40 -16.83 17.39
C PRO A 1226 22.89 -17.18 17.31
N GLU A 1227 23.37 -18.11 18.14
CA GLU A 1227 24.69 -18.73 18.03
C GLU A 1227 24.86 -19.61 16.79
N ILE A 1228 23.75 -20.01 16.16
CA ILE A 1228 23.67 -20.69 14.88
C ILE A 1228 23.43 -19.64 13.79
N TYR A 1229 24.47 -19.37 13.01
CA TYR A 1229 24.42 -18.40 11.93
C TYR A 1229 25.44 -18.72 10.85
N ALA A 1230 25.26 -18.11 9.70
CA ALA A 1230 26.27 -18.02 8.66
C ALA A 1230 26.35 -16.58 8.16
N GLN A 1231 27.54 -16.13 7.77
CA GLN A 1231 27.70 -14.86 7.11
C GLN A 1231 28.75 -14.94 6.01
N THR A 1232 28.55 -14.14 4.97
CA THR A 1232 29.55 -13.93 3.93
C THR A 1232 30.62 -12.93 4.38
N ALA A 1233 31.70 -12.77 3.60
CA ALA A 1233 32.59 -11.63 3.76
C ALA A 1233 31.92 -10.34 3.24
N ALA A 1234 32.36 -9.18 3.73
CA ALA A 1234 31.98 -7.92 3.09
C ALA A 1234 32.67 -7.78 1.73
N THR A 1235 31.99 -7.14 0.78
CA THR A 1235 32.41 -7.05 -0.62
C THR A 1235 32.32 -5.60 -1.10
N ARG A 1236 32.70 -5.30 -2.35
CA ARG A 1236 32.54 -3.97 -2.96
C ARG A 1236 31.91 -4.08 -4.35
N LEU A 1237 31.14 -3.08 -4.75
CA LEU A 1237 30.63 -2.97 -6.11
C LEU A 1237 30.88 -1.56 -6.65
N LYS A 1238 31.23 -1.50 -7.93
CA LYS A 1238 31.53 -0.24 -8.62
C LYS A 1238 30.46 0.07 -9.64
N ILE A 1239 30.13 1.35 -9.77
CA ILE A 1239 29.22 1.84 -10.80
C ILE A 1239 30.00 2.84 -11.67
N ALA A 1240 30.11 2.56 -12.97
CA ALA A 1240 30.62 3.49 -13.95
C ALA A 1240 29.53 4.49 -14.36
N ALA A 1241 29.90 5.76 -14.51
CA ALA A 1241 29.00 6.78 -15.05
C ALA A 1241 28.54 6.40 -16.46
N SER A 1242 27.25 6.63 -16.76
CA SER A 1242 26.75 6.51 -18.13
C SER A 1242 27.49 7.53 -19.03
N LYS A 1243 27.97 7.07 -20.18
CA LYS A 1243 28.74 7.90 -21.13
C LYS A 1243 27.84 8.80 -21.97
#